data_AF-C5BKN1-F1
#
_entry.id   AF-C5BKN1-F1
#
_cell.length_a   1.000
_cell.length_b   1.000
_cell.length_c   1.000
_cell.angle_alpha   90.00
_cell.angle_beta   90.00
_cell.angle_gamma   90.00
#
_symmetry.space_group_name_H-M   'P 1'
#
loop_
_entity.id
_entity.type
_entity.pdbx_description
1 polymer ?
#
loop_
_entity_poly.entity_id
_entity_poly.type
_entity_poly.pdbx_seq_one_letter_code
_entity_poly.pdbx_strand_id
1 'polypeptide(L)'
;MNRNGRNHQRGLLGSALLLPVLYSSLPQSAWAADNIEIPNLAETAIHERRWVPAAYPMEWVLNENGVTNNATPISIADAEAELTAAFQAWENVPEAVISASYGGTTSTSDLGCDLENIVTWDDSAFGFSATTIAVGWTFVYQGPPLIISDVNRDIGCGDLDPGIYPNGSQLPTGAIFDADMIWNDTNFNYSTTPNSTPNVHDIRAVATHEFGHLFGVSHTSMVFSGNSPATMYPAVSSTSVTWQNNVRSLEADDEMAAARSNPGMGFYPTGTAPWTTGSISGRVRQINGTAAQGVRVWAYNTADLSAPVYEAFTATQFDAEAGVSSGEYEFRGVPAGSYYVCIVPWGVNVPNADLDNTGRYNLSTLNGSGNTGFATECYDDAPAGMASPDFSEIDRLREVDVATGETTPNINFVTGAQNTDVVLVMDRSGSMNLSSAPDPSVSKMDALKYAANVFMDFLDLDAGHRAGLVQFHEVVVPFSPAFNLQPVNAASLSAAQTAINSMTAGGMTNIIDGVNEGIAQLTTAVDPSDRQIMLLLTDGLHNRPVGTSVTDITAPLLASEVTLYSVGFGTSTNEAELTPLALSTGGVHLENKDVSDLQLRKHFLSIAASAADSTTLIDPHYDLAPGESAVLDVPVLKSERDLTFAVMWSEPDPDRFDISLRSPRGCTIATRLNKPGVQIRKGDTHRLVNVKLPYKCMFRDDHAGEWKVIVSSPKESNHKETSGVDIAVYGDSTTHIFAQARMTEDYPAVEAKIVANGEIVKEARMTAEIILAAWPTGDSEAEDYYCSEGKQGNKRCRNKPVEPPLEERIKTIELNDYGSDVDRKKGDGIYSAILPTELPGSYQVRVIADYSDDSGKGKREVLTSYYFDGKQIVVAK
;
A
#
# COMPACT_ATOMS: atom_id res chain seq x y z
N MET A 1 44.01 -15.94 -53.47
CA MET A 1 43.55 -17.31 -53.80
C MET A 1 42.10 -17.41 -53.32
N ASN A 2 41.11 -17.20 -54.21
CA ASN A 2 40.19 -18.24 -54.75
C ASN A 2 39.39 -18.96 -53.65
N ARG A 3 38.05 -19.07 -53.62
CA ARG A 3 36.93 -18.96 -54.58
C ARG A 3 35.63 -18.82 -53.76
N ASN A 4 34.71 -17.90 -54.09
CA ASN A 4 33.46 -18.09 -54.86
C ASN A 4 32.44 -19.13 -54.35
N GLY A 5 31.23 -18.64 -54.02
CA GLY A 5 29.96 -19.38 -54.01
C GLY A 5 28.78 -18.40 -53.94
N ARG A 6 28.22 -18.05 -55.10
CA ARG A 6 27.06 -17.15 -55.31
C ARG A 6 25.76 -17.90 -55.03
N ASN A 7 24.77 -17.25 -54.40
CA ASN A 7 23.36 -17.60 -54.56
C ASN A 7 22.59 -16.50 -55.31
N HIS A 8 21.64 -16.97 -56.11
CA HIS A 8 21.02 -16.29 -57.24
C HIS A 8 20.06 -15.17 -56.84
N GLN A 9 20.33 -13.95 -57.34
CA GLN A 9 19.27 -12.98 -57.63
C GLN A 9 18.72 -13.26 -59.04
N ARG A 10 17.41 -13.54 -59.14
CA ARG A 10 16.61 -13.33 -60.34
C ARG A 10 15.40 -12.48 -59.95
N GLY A 11 15.30 -11.33 -60.61
CA GLY A 11 14.32 -10.30 -60.28
C GLY A 11 12.91 -10.60 -60.78
N LEU A 12 11.97 -9.90 -60.15
CA LEU A 12 10.68 -9.54 -60.70
C LEU A 12 10.48 -8.04 -60.43
N LEU A 13 10.50 -7.26 -61.51
CA LEU A 13 10.08 -5.87 -61.56
C LEU A 13 8.58 -5.85 -61.86
N GLY A 14 7.80 -5.16 -61.02
CA GLY A 14 6.52 -4.56 -61.39
C GLY A 14 5.30 -5.08 -60.63
N SER A 15 4.99 -4.45 -59.49
CA SER A 15 3.63 -4.05 -59.05
C SER A 15 3.76 -3.19 -57.78
N ALA A 16 2.75 -2.36 -57.52
CA ALA A 16 2.77 -1.14 -56.71
C ALA A 16 3.32 -1.28 -55.27
N LEU A 17 3.85 -0.16 -54.75
CA LEU A 17 4.33 0.02 -53.38
C LEU A 17 3.28 -0.43 -52.34
N LEU A 18 3.51 -1.59 -51.73
CA LEU A 18 3.17 -1.84 -50.33
C LEU A 18 4.50 -1.74 -49.58
N LEU A 19 4.59 -0.83 -48.59
CA LEU A 19 5.75 -0.77 -47.70
C LEU A 19 5.91 -2.16 -47.03
N PRO A 20 7.15 -2.66 -46.88
CA PRO A 20 7.38 -3.97 -46.29
C PRO A 20 7.00 -3.91 -44.81
N VAL A 21 5.85 -4.49 -44.45
CA VAL A 21 5.53 -4.84 -43.07
C VAL A 21 6.24 -6.17 -42.82
N LEU A 22 7.49 -6.12 -42.39
CA LEU A 22 8.36 -7.29 -42.27
C LEU A 22 8.68 -7.61 -40.81
N TYR A 23 8.18 -8.77 -40.40
CA TYR A 23 8.71 -9.77 -39.46
C TYR A 23 10.03 -9.44 -38.77
N SER A 24 10.02 -9.42 -37.43
CA SER A 24 11.22 -9.74 -36.67
C SER A 24 11.44 -11.26 -36.66
N SER A 25 12.16 -11.78 -37.66
CA SER A 25 13.06 -12.90 -37.44
C SER A 25 14.36 -12.33 -36.86
N LEU A 26 14.39 -12.01 -35.56
CA LEU A 26 15.67 -11.65 -34.91
C LEU A 26 16.55 -12.91 -34.85
N PRO A 27 17.78 -12.89 -35.39
CA PRO A 27 18.66 -14.04 -35.38
C PRO A 27 19.30 -14.19 -34.01
N GLN A 28 19.35 -15.44 -33.52
CA GLN A 28 20.26 -15.93 -32.48
C GLN A 28 20.11 -15.33 -31.07
N SER A 29 19.06 -15.73 -30.36
CA SER A 29 19.20 -16.74 -29.29
C SER A 29 17.85 -17.46 -29.19
N ALA A 30 17.83 -18.73 -28.78
CA ALA A 30 16.64 -19.22 -28.10
C ALA A 30 16.58 -18.47 -26.76
N TRP A 31 16.01 -17.27 -26.77
CA TRP A 31 15.65 -16.54 -25.58
C TRP A 31 14.39 -17.23 -25.07
N ALA A 32 14.49 -17.99 -23.98
CA ALA A 32 13.31 -18.43 -23.25
C ALA A 32 12.74 -17.20 -22.53
N ALA A 33 12.23 -16.22 -23.27
CA ALA A 33 11.87 -14.91 -22.76
C ALA A 33 11.36 -13.97 -23.86
N ASP A 34 10.04 -13.75 -23.85
CA ASP A 34 9.28 -12.55 -24.24
C ASP A 34 7.94 -12.92 -24.90
N ASN A 35 6.88 -13.18 -24.11
CA ASN A 35 5.63 -13.75 -24.64
C ASN A 35 4.32 -13.04 -24.25
N ILE A 36 4.31 -11.76 -23.85
CA ILE A 36 3.05 -10.98 -23.91
C ILE A 36 3.26 -9.58 -24.45
N GLU A 37 4.44 -9.00 -24.30
CA GLU A 37 4.67 -7.63 -24.72
C GLU A 37 5.44 -7.61 -26.03
N ILE A 38 5.04 -6.75 -26.96
CA ILE A 38 5.74 -6.57 -28.23
C ILE A 38 5.95 -5.09 -28.45
N PRO A 39 7.21 -4.63 -28.59
CA PRO A 39 7.43 -3.27 -29.03
C PRO A 39 6.78 -3.13 -30.41
N ASN A 40 6.12 -1.99 -30.62
CA ASN A 40 5.75 -1.60 -31.97
C ASN A 40 7.02 -1.49 -32.83
N LEU A 41 6.88 -1.48 -34.15
CA LEU A 41 8.03 -1.41 -35.06
C LEU A 41 8.94 -0.18 -34.85
N ALA A 42 8.45 0.85 -34.15
CA ALA A 42 9.22 2.05 -33.83
C ALA A 42 9.96 1.95 -32.48
N GLU A 43 9.75 0.87 -31.72
CA GLU A 43 10.25 0.67 -30.35
C GLU A 43 9.86 1.82 -29.40
N THR A 44 8.70 2.43 -29.64
CA THR A 44 8.21 3.56 -28.83
C THR A 44 7.07 3.18 -27.91
N ALA A 45 6.47 2.01 -28.10
CA ALA A 45 5.31 1.55 -27.33
C ALA A 45 5.29 0.02 -27.28
N ILE A 46 4.82 -0.54 -26.18
CA ILE A 46 4.69 -1.96 -25.91
C ILE A 46 3.21 -2.34 -25.97
N HIS A 47 2.89 -3.38 -26.74
CA HIS A 47 1.53 -3.88 -26.93
C HIS A 47 1.39 -5.32 -26.43
N GLU A 48 0.23 -5.65 -25.86
CA GLU A 48 -0.11 -7.02 -25.48
C GLU A 48 -0.34 -7.93 -26.71
N ARG A 49 0.20 -9.14 -26.67
CA ARG A 49 0.01 -10.21 -27.63
C ARG A 49 -1.26 -10.97 -27.29
N ARG A 50 -2.24 -11.00 -28.20
CA ARG A 50 -3.48 -11.77 -28.00
C ARG A 50 -4.11 -12.17 -29.32
N TRP A 51 -4.84 -13.27 -29.30
CA TRP A 51 -5.71 -13.63 -30.41
C TRP A 51 -6.87 -12.63 -30.53
N VAL A 52 -7.36 -12.42 -31.75
CA VAL A 52 -8.67 -11.77 -31.89
C VAL A 52 -9.76 -12.73 -31.44
N PRO A 53 -10.85 -12.28 -30.80
CA PRO A 53 -11.91 -13.20 -30.34
C PRO A 53 -12.52 -14.09 -31.43
N ALA A 54 -12.50 -13.64 -32.69
CA ALA A 54 -13.00 -14.40 -33.83
C ALA A 54 -12.10 -15.58 -34.24
N ALA A 55 -10.85 -15.63 -33.79
CA ALA A 55 -9.90 -16.70 -34.07
C ALA A 55 -10.09 -17.92 -33.15
N TYR A 56 -11.00 -17.83 -32.18
CA TYR A 56 -11.39 -18.95 -31.33
C TYR A 56 -12.56 -19.76 -31.92
N PRO A 57 -12.55 -21.10 -31.82
CA PRO A 57 -11.48 -21.92 -31.26
C PRO A 57 -10.23 -21.93 -32.14
N MET A 58 -9.07 -21.88 -31.50
CA MET A 58 -7.77 -21.99 -32.17
C MET A 58 -7.60 -23.45 -32.66
N GLU A 59 -7.59 -23.65 -33.97
CA GLU A 59 -7.32 -24.97 -34.54
C GLU A 59 -5.82 -25.29 -34.48
N TRP A 60 -5.46 -26.44 -33.92
CA TRP A 60 -4.07 -26.92 -33.85
C TRP A 60 -3.93 -28.30 -34.48
N VAL A 61 -2.75 -28.58 -35.03
CA VAL A 61 -2.43 -29.85 -35.69
C VAL A 61 -1.16 -30.47 -35.11
N LEU A 62 -1.05 -31.79 -35.21
CA LEU A 62 0.16 -32.52 -34.79
C LEU A 62 0.94 -32.97 -36.04
N ASN A 63 2.26 -32.83 -36.05
CA ASN A 63 3.06 -33.43 -37.11
C ASN A 63 2.80 -34.96 -37.20
N GLU A 64 2.66 -35.48 -38.42
CA GLU A 64 2.30 -36.88 -38.68
C GLU A 64 3.34 -37.90 -38.23
N ASN A 65 4.59 -37.49 -37.95
CA ASN A 65 5.62 -38.34 -37.38
C ASN A 65 5.52 -38.46 -35.85
N GLY A 66 4.67 -37.64 -35.22
CA GLY A 66 4.40 -37.66 -33.78
C GLY A 66 5.64 -37.32 -32.95
N VAL A 67 5.80 -38.03 -31.82
CA VAL A 67 6.97 -37.85 -30.95
C VAL A 67 8.16 -38.63 -31.52
N THR A 68 9.08 -37.94 -32.17
CA THR A 68 10.29 -38.49 -32.79
C THR A 68 11.43 -38.64 -31.76
N ASN A 69 12.43 -39.47 -32.09
CA ASN A 69 13.69 -39.64 -31.35
C ASN A 69 13.59 -39.95 -29.84
N ASN A 70 12.42 -40.35 -29.34
CA ASN A 70 12.17 -40.64 -27.94
C ASN A 70 12.54 -42.09 -27.56
N ALA A 71 13.18 -42.26 -26.40
CA ALA A 71 13.67 -43.55 -25.91
C ALA A 71 12.56 -44.59 -25.71
N THR A 72 11.36 -44.15 -25.33
CA THR A 72 10.15 -44.99 -25.27
C THR A 72 9.17 -44.46 -26.31
N PRO A 73 8.74 -45.28 -27.30
CA PRO A 73 7.77 -44.82 -28.30
C PRO A 73 6.46 -44.38 -27.65
N ILE A 74 5.97 -43.21 -28.05
CA ILE A 74 4.67 -42.65 -27.68
C ILE A 74 3.82 -42.64 -28.94
N SER A 75 2.58 -43.14 -28.86
CA SER A 75 1.70 -43.13 -30.03
C SER A 75 1.14 -41.73 -30.29
N ILE A 76 0.79 -41.43 -31.54
CA ILE A 76 0.11 -40.17 -31.91
C ILE A 76 -1.14 -39.96 -31.06
N ALA A 77 -1.93 -41.02 -30.82
CA ALA A 77 -3.15 -40.93 -30.01
C ALA A 77 -2.86 -40.60 -28.54
N ASP A 78 -1.77 -41.14 -27.96
CA ASP A 78 -1.39 -40.82 -26.58
C ASP A 78 -0.86 -39.37 -26.48
N ALA A 79 -0.08 -38.93 -27.47
CA ALA A 79 0.39 -37.54 -27.54
C ALA A 79 -0.77 -36.56 -27.72
N GLU A 80 -1.70 -36.83 -28.64
CA GLU A 80 -2.94 -36.08 -28.84
C GLU A 80 -3.75 -35.97 -27.54
N ALA A 81 -3.90 -37.07 -26.80
CA ALA A 81 -4.64 -37.08 -25.55
C ALA A 81 -3.99 -36.18 -24.48
N GLU A 82 -2.66 -36.23 -24.32
CA GLU A 82 -1.94 -35.38 -23.36
C GLU A 82 -1.96 -33.89 -23.78
N LEU A 83 -1.80 -33.59 -25.07
CA LEU A 83 -1.88 -32.22 -25.61
C LEU A 83 -3.31 -31.65 -25.47
N THR A 84 -4.34 -32.43 -25.79
CA THR A 84 -5.74 -32.02 -25.60
C THR A 84 -6.03 -31.73 -24.12
N ALA A 85 -5.51 -32.57 -23.21
CA ALA A 85 -5.69 -32.34 -21.78
C ALA A 85 -4.93 -31.10 -21.26
N ALA A 86 -3.81 -30.72 -21.89
CA ALA A 86 -3.10 -29.48 -21.61
C ALA A 86 -3.89 -28.25 -22.09
N PHE A 87 -4.49 -28.27 -23.28
CA PHE A 87 -5.40 -27.21 -23.73
C PHE A 87 -6.61 -27.06 -22.82
N GLN A 88 -7.22 -28.18 -22.40
CA GLN A 88 -8.36 -28.17 -21.48
C GLN A 88 -8.05 -27.47 -20.15
N ALA A 89 -6.80 -27.45 -19.69
CA ALA A 89 -6.44 -26.70 -18.48
C ALA A 89 -6.75 -25.20 -18.64
N TRP A 90 -6.43 -24.63 -19.81
CA TRP A 90 -6.72 -23.23 -20.16
C TRP A 90 -8.19 -22.99 -20.52
N GLU A 91 -8.85 -23.92 -21.21
CA GLU A 91 -10.27 -23.81 -21.56
C GLU A 91 -11.21 -23.85 -20.34
N ASN A 92 -10.74 -24.45 -19.23
CA ASN A 92 -11.53 -24.58 -18.01
C ASN A 92 -11.46 -23.35 -17.10
N VAL A 93 -10.70 -22.31 -17.46
CA VAL A 93 -10.65 -21.03 -16.73
C VAL A 93 -11.96 -20.27 -16.96
N PRO A 94 -12.85 -20.14 -15.94
CA PRO A 94 -14.21 -19.63 -16.15
C PRO A 94 -14.25 -18.18 -16.61
N GLU A 95 -13.30 -17.37 -16.13
CA GLU A 95 -13.17 -15.96 -16.41
C GLU A 95 -12.45 -15.66 -17.75
N ALA A 96 -11.97 -16.67 -18.48
CA ALA A 96 -11.25 -16.50 -19.74
C ALA A 96 -12.05 -17.03 -20.96
N VAL A 97 -11.87 -16.41 -22.12
CA VAL A 97 -12.43 -16.87 -23.40
C VAL A 97 -11.32 -17.53 -24.21
N ILE A 98 -10.99 -18.76 -23.86
CA ILE A 98 -10.01 -19.58 -24.56
C ILE A 98 -10.71 -20.86 -25.04
N SER A 99 -10.47 -21.23 -26.29
CA SER A 99 -10.90 -22.52 -26.82
C SER A 99 -9.95 -23.01 -27.90
N ALA A 100 -9.75 -24.32 -27.99
CA ALA A 100 -8.89 -24.95 -28.97
C ALA A 100 -9.57 -26.17 -29.59
N SER A 101 -9.22 -26.51 -30.83
CA SER A 101 -9.74 -27.70 -31.50
C SER A 101 -8.64 -28.44 -32.24
N TYR A 102 -8.60 -29.77 -32.09
CA TYR A 102 -7.64 -30.61 -32.81
C TYR A 102 -8.09 -30.80 -34.27
N GLY A 103 -7.26 -30.33 -35.22
CA GLY A 103 -7.48 -30.41 -36.66
C GLY A 103 -6.98 -31.71 -37.31
N GLY A 104 -6.31 -32.59 -36.54
CA GLY A 104 -5.71 -33.82 -37.04
C GLY A 104 -4.20 -33.70 -37.22
N THR A 105 -3.64 -34.47 -38.16
CA THR A 105 -2.20 -34.48 -38.42
C THR A 105 -1.83 -33.72 -39.69
N THR A 106 -0.67 -33.06 -39.68
CA THR A 106 -0.09 -32.37 -40.84
C THR A 106 1.27 -32.98 -41.22
N SER A 107 1.67 -32.80 -42.48
CA SER A 107 3.04 -33.14 -42.94
C SER A 107 4.05 -32.03 -42.68
N THR A 108 3.57 -30.83 -42.32
CA THR A 108 4.42 -29.71 -41.89
C THR A 108 5.21 -30.15 -40.68
N SER A 109 6.50 -29.81 -40.62
CA SER A 109 7.40 -30.29 -39.57
C SER A 109 8.23 -29.19 -38.92
N ASP A 110 8.40 -28.07 -39.63
CA ASP A 110 9.23 -26.94 -39.30
C ASP A 110 8.44 -25.80 -38.66
N LEU A 111 9.09 -25.09 -37.72
CA LEU A 111 8.58 -23.83 -37.20
C LEU A 111 8.59 -22.77 -38.32
N GLY A 112 7.46 -22.12 -38.53
CA GLY A 112 7.26 -21.25 -39.67
C GLY A 112 6.02 -20.39 -39.52
N CYS A 113 5.98 -19.30 -40.27
CA CYS A 113 4.78 -18.48 -40.32
C CYS A 113 3.95 -18.91 -41.54
N ASP A 114 3.06 -19.88 -41.32
CA ASP A 114 2.30 -20.57 -42.37
C ASP A 114 0.78 -20.62 -42.10
N LEU A 115 0.34 -19.98 -41.01
CA LEU A 115 -1.04 -19.92 -40.54
C LEU A 115 -1.59 -21.30 -40.12
N GLU A 116 -0.72 -22.28 -39.86
CA GLU A 116 -1.04 -23.59 -39.34
C GLU A 116 -0.44 -23.74 -37.93
N ASN A 117 -1.27 -23.68 -36.89
CA ASN A 117 -0.77 -23.80 -35.51
C ASN A 117 -0.27 -25.23 -35.22
N ILE A 118 1.02 -25.50 -35.42
CA ILE A 118 1.58 -26.85 -35.40
C ILE A 118 2.22 -27.21 -34.06
N VAL A 119 2.04 -28.46 -33.62
CA VAL A 119 2.88 -29.10 -32.60
C VAL A 119 3.81 -30.13 -33.25
N THR A 120 5.13 -30.01 -33.05
CA THR A 120 6.13 -30.85 -33.74
C THR A 120 7.34 -31.21 -32.87
N TRP A 121 7.81 -32.45 -33.02
CA TRP A 121 9.13 -32.92 -32.56
C TRP A 121 10.13 -33.07 -33.72
N ASP A 122 9.69 -32.83 -34.96
CA ASP A 122 10.41 -33.22 -36.18
C ASP A 122 11.01 -32.03 -36.94
N ASP A 123 11.33 -30.93 -36.25
CA ASP A 123 12.07 -29.81 -36.82
C ASP A 123 13.57 -29.95 -36.56
N SER A 124 14.24 -30.61 -37.51
CA SER A 124 15.72 -30.77 -37.47
C SER A 124 16.51 -29.50 -37.81
N ALA A 125 15.85 -28.43 -38.27
CA ALA A 125 16.50 -27.18 -38.65
C ALA A 125 16.63 -26.21 -37.46
N PHE A 126 15.75 -26.33 -36.45
CA PHE A 126 15.80 -25.51 -35.25
C PHE A 126 16.94 -25.90 -34.30
N GLY A 127 17.80 -24.94 -33.98
CA GLY A 127 18.93 -25.13 -33.08
C GLY A 127 18.56 -24.87 -31.62
N PHE A 128 18.24 -25.92 -30.86
CA PHE A 128 17.98 -25.79 -29.43
C PHE A 128 19.24 -25.46 -28.61
N SER A 129 19.05 -24.68 -27.55
CA SER A 129 20.03 -24.64 -26.45
C SER A 129 20.00 -25.97 -25.69
N ALA A 130 21.10 -26.35 -25.04
CA ALA A 130 21.19 -27.59 -24.27
C ALA A 130 20.20 -27.68 -23.08
N THR A 131 19.54 -26.57 -22.72
CA THR A 131 18.60 -26.51 -21.58
C THR A 131 17.15 -26.22 -21.98
N THR A 132 16.86 -25.95 -23.24
CA THR A 132 15.50 -25.62 -23.71
C THR A 132 14.73 -26.91 -23.98
N ILE A 133 13.59 -27.13 -23.33
CA ILE A 133 12.84 -28.40 -23.42
C ILE A 133 11.88 -28.39 -24.62
N ALA A 134 11.17 -27.27 -24.79
CA ALA A 134 10.29 -26.97 -25.89
C ALA A 134 10.24 -25.43 -26.06
N VAL A 135 9.55 -24.97 -27.10
CA VAL A 135 9.28 -23.56 -27.34
C VAL A 135 7.89 -23.43 -27.97
N GLY A 136 6.99 -22.72 -27.30
CA GLY A 136 5.79 -22.12 -27.87
C GLY A 136 6.13 -20.79 -28.53
N TRP A 137 5.87 -20.68 -29.82
CA TRP A 137 6.25 -19.56 -30.65
C TRP A 137 5.01 -18.91 -31.26
N THR A 138 4.80 -17.62 -31.04
CA THR A 138 3.66 -16.88 -31.63
C THR A 138 4.14 -15.92 -32.71
N PHE A 139 3.43 -15.85 -33.83
CA PHE A 139 3.58 -14.82 -34.82
C PHE A 139 2.52 -13.73 -34.63
N VAL A 140 2.99 -12.48 -34.59
CA VAL A 140 2.21 -11.35 -34.10
C VAL A 140 2.32 -10.16 -35.04
N TYR A 141 1.21 -9.46 -35.22
CA TYR A 141 1.17 -8.25 -36.03
C TYR A 141 1.75 -7.04 -35.28
N GLN A 142 2.91 -6.54 -35.72
CA GLN A 142 3.60 -5.39 -35.09
C GLN A 142 3.32 -4.03 -35.76
N GLY A 143 2.57 -4.02 -36.87
CA GLY A 143 2.23 -2.81 -37.61
C GLY A 143 1.18 -1.94 -36.90
N PRO A 144 0.93 -0.71 -37.38
CA PRO A 144 -0.21 0.08 -36.92
C PRO A 144 -1.53 -0.64 -37.23
N PRO A 145 -2.61 -0.43 -36.46
CA PRO A 145 -3.85 -1.19 -36.64
C PRO A 145 -4.34 -1.18 -38.10
N LEU A 146 -4.56 -2.38 -38.65
CA LEU A 146 -4.88 -2.61 -40.05
C LEU A 146 -6.37 -2.90 -40.22
N ILE A 147 -7.03 -2.20 -41.14
CA ILE A 147 -8.38 -2.61 -41.59
C ILE A 147 -8.22 -3.61 -42.74
N ILE A 148 -8.69 -4.83 -42.52
CA ILE A 148 -8.53 -5.95 -43.45
C ILE A 148 -9.41 -5.75 -44.69
N SER A 149 -8.85 -6.07 -45.85
CA SER A 149 -9.48 -6.03 -47.16
C SER A 149 -8.83 -7.08 -48.07
N ASP A 150 -9.46 -7.39 -49.20
CA ASP A 150 -8.88 -8.31 -50.20
C ASP A 150 -7.50 -7.87 -50.74
N VAL A 151 -7.10 -6.61 -50.53
CA VAL A 151 -5.84 -6.06 -51.06
C VAL A 151 -4.68 -6.19 -50.07
N ASN A 152 -4.96 -6.33 -48.76
CA ASN A 152 -3.96 -6.29 -47.69
C ASN A 152 -4.12 -7.45 -46.68
N ARG A 153 -4.80 -8.53 -47.09
CA ARG A 153 -5.05 -9.74 -46.31
C ARG A 153 -3.82 -10.62 -46.15
N ASP A 154 -2.96 -10.65 -47.17
CA ASP A 154 -1.64 -11.24 -47.06
C ASP A 154 -0.76 -10.31 -46.20
N ILE A 155 -0.55 -10.74 -44.96
CA ILE A 155 0.31 -10.04 -44.01
C ILE A 155 1.79 -10.44 -44.15
N GLY A 156 2.10 -11.36 -45.07
CA GLY A 156 3.42 -11.90 -45.36
C GLY A 156 3.65 -13.35 -44.91
N CYS A 157 2.61 -14.02 -44.38
CA CYS A 157 2.58 -15.45 -44.06
C CYS A 157 1.52 -16.21 -44.88
N GLY A 158 0.97 -15.56 -45.92
CA GLY A 158 -0.23 -16.02 -46.58
C GLY A 158 -1.45 -15.18 -46.21
N ASP A 159 -2.56 -15.45 -46.89
CA ASP A 159 -3.82 -14.75 -46.70
C ASP A 159 -4.49 -15.17 -45.38
N LEU A 160 -4.73 -14.22 -44.47
CA LEU A 160 -5.57 -14.46 -43.30
C LEU A 160 -6.96 -14.97 -43.70
N ASP A 161 -7.50 -15.96 -42.99
CA ASP A 161 -8.81 -16.58 -43.33
C ASP A 161 -9.93 -15.51 -43.41
N PRO A 162 -10.61 -15.33 -44.56
CA PRO A 162 -11.76 -14.43 -44.69
C PRO A 162 -12.95 -14.73 -43.77
N GLY A 163 -13.09 -15.96 -43.29
CA GLY A 163 -14.09 -16.37 -42.31
C GLY A 163 -13.80 -15.83 -40.91
N ILE A 164 -12.53 -15.78 -40.52
CA ILE A 164 -12.06 -15.28 -39.22
C ILE A 164 -11.85 -13.75 -39.26
N TYR A 165 -11.26 -13.25 -40.35
CA TYR A 165 -10.92 -11.86 -40.56
C TYR A 165 -11.67 -11.29 -41.78
N PRO A 166 -12.98 -11.02 -41.68
CA PRO A 166 -13.76 -10.49 -42.80
C PRO A 166 -13.33 -9.07 -43.20
N ASN A 167 -13.59 -8.68 -44.45
CA ASN A 167 -13.26 -7.33 -44.90
C ASN A 167 -13.95 -6.26 -44.03
N GLY A 168 -13.17 -5.28 -43.58
CA GLY A 168 -13.59 -4.25 -42.65
C GLY A 168 -13.28 -4.57 -41.17
N SER A 169 -12.85 -5.80 -40.84
CA SER A 169 -12.34 -6.11 -39.50
C SER A 169 -11.01 -5.39 -39.23
N GLN A 170 -10.73 -5.15 -37.96
CA GLN A 170 -9.49 -4.54 -37.52
C GLN A 170 -8.53 -5.61 -36.99
N LEU A 171 -7.30 -5.62 -37.48
CA LEU A 171 -6.18 -6.36 -36.93
C LEU A 171 -5.34 -5.39 -36.08
N PRO A 172 -5.43 -5.42 -34.74
CA PRO A 172 -4.68 -4.52 -33.87
C PRO A 172 -3.19 -4.90 -33.81
N THR A 173 -2.34 -3.94 -33.46
CA THR A 173 -0.96 -4.22 -33.04
C THR A 173 -0.98 -5.18 -31.86
N GLY A 174 -0.13 -6.21 -31.88
CA GLY A 174 -0.16 -7.30 -30.89
C GLY A 174 -1.11 -8.45 -31.24
N ALA A 175 -1.85 -8.40 -32.35
CA ALA A 175 -2.70 -9.55 -32.74
C ALA A 175 -1.86 -10.78 -33.09
N ILE A 176 -2.05 -11.88 -32.35
CA ILE A 176 -1.56 -13.21 -32.71
C ILE A 176 -2.42 -13.73 -33.86
N PHE A 177 -1.77 -14.30 -34.87
CA PHE A 177 -2.46 -14.86 -36.04
C PHE A 177 -1.96 -16.24 -36.45
N ASP A 178 -0.86 -16.71 -35.85
CA ASP A 178 -0.26 -18.02 -36.08
C ASP A 178 0.62 -18.39 -34.89
N ALA A 179 0.71 -19.66 -34.54
CA ALA A 179 1.48 -20.11 -33.39
C ALA A 179 1.92 -21.58 -33.44
N ASP A 180 3.21 -21.81 -33.25
CA ASP A 180 3.83 -23.13 -33.33
C ASP A 180 4.36 -23.59 -31.98
N MET A 181 4.52 -24.89 -31.83
CA MET A 181 5.16 -25.50 -30.68
C MET A 181 6.16 -26.56 -31.14
N ILE A 182 7.43 -26.31 -30.82
CA ILE A 182 8.54 -27.18 -31.19
C ILE A 182 9.18 -27.80 -29.94
N TRP A 183 9.50 -29.09 -30.02
CA TRP A 183 10.07 -29.87 -28.91
C TRP A 183 11.51 -30.30 -29.18
N ASN A 184 12.36 -30.25 -28.15
CA ASN A 184 13.77 -30.63 -28.23
C ASN A 184 13.98 -32.14 -28.13
N ASP A 185 13.70 -32.83 -29.23
CA ASP A 185 13.88 -34.28 -29.43
C ASP A 185 15.35 -34.74 -29.39
N THR A 186 16.30 -33.79 -29.43
CA THR A 186 17.73 -34.06 -29.53
C THR A 186 18.38 -34.23 -28.15
N ASN A 187 17.96 -33.42 -27.16
CA ASN A 187 18.57 -33.42 -25.82
C ASN A 187 17.69 -34.09 -24.76
N PHE A 188 16.39 -34.24 -25.02
CA PHE A 188 15.42 -34.72 -24.05
C PHE A 188 14.58 -35.86 -24.62
N ASN A 189 14.11 -36.71 -23.71
CA ASN A 189 13.10 -37.72 -23.95
C ASN A 189 11.78 -37.25 -23.32
N TYR A 190 10.68 -37.88 -23.70
CA TYR A 190 9.34 -37.50 -23.27
C TYR A 190 8.55 -38.69 -22.75
N SER A 191 7.53 -38.41 -21.97
CA SER A 191 6.64 -39.40 -21.35
C SER A 191 5.23 -38.84 -21.20
N THR A 192 4.23 -39.72 -21.16
CA THR A 192 2.83 -39.35 -20.86
C THR A 192 2.49 -39.52 -19.38
N THR A 193 3.45 -40.01 -18.59
CA THR A 193 3.32 -40.19 -17.14
C THR A 193 4.51 -39.54 -16.44
N PRO A 194 4.25 -38.66 -15.45
CA PRO A 194 5.31 -38.02 -14.69
C PRO A 194 6.23 -39.05 -14.05
N ASN A 195 7.53 -38.87 -14.24
CA ASN A 195 8.54 -39.78 -13.73
C ASN A 195 9.78 -39.00 -13.29
N SER A 196 10.72 -39.66 -12.60
CA SER A 196 11.91 -39.02 -12.05
C SER A 196 13.18 -39.32 -12.86
N THR A 197 13.04 -39.67 -14.14
CA THR A 197 14.18 -40.01 -14.99
C THR A 197 14.86 -38.73 -15.48
N PRO A 198 16.17 -38.52 -15.25
CA PRO A 198 16.90 -37.36 -15.76
C PRO A 198 16.70 -37.18 -17.27
N ASN A 199 16.43 -35.95 -17.70
CA ASN A 199 16.18 -35.56 -19.08
C ASN A 199 14.99 -36.27 -19.75
N VAL A 200 14.07 -36.85 -18.98
CA VAL A 200 12.76 -37.30 -19.48
C VAL A 200 11.69 -36.37 -18.90
N HIS A 201 10.97 -35.68 -19.77
CA HIS A 201 9.94 -34.73 -19.36
C HIS A 201 8.52 -35.27 -19.65
N ASP A 202 7.57 -34.84 -18.84
CA ASP A 202 6.16 -35.14 -19.06
C ASP A 202 5.57 -34.23 -20.15
N ILE A 203 4.91 -34.82 -21.16
CA ILE A 203 4.35 -34.09 -22.30
C ILE A 203 3.29 -33.11 -21.82
N ARG A 204 2.33 -33.54 -21.00
CA ARG A 204 1.25 -32.65 -20.55
C ARG A 204 1.78 -31.49 -19.73
N ALA A 205 2.73 -31.73 -18.84
CA ALA A 205 3.39 -30.70 -18.05
C ALA A 205 4.00 -29.60 -18.93
N VAL A 206 4.87 -29.98 -19.87
CA VAL A 206 5.54 -29.03 -20.76
C VAL A 206 4.53 -28.37 -21.71
N ALA A 207 3.57 -29.13 -22.23
CA ALA A 207 2.56 -28.60 -23.13
C ALA A 207 1.68 -27.53 -22.45
N THR A 208 1.28 -27.76 -21.20
CA THR A 208 0.45 -26.81 -20.45
C THR A 208 1.16 -25.46 -20.32
N HIS A 209 2.47 -25.46 -20.01
CA HIS A 209 3.32 -24.26 -19.96
C HIS A 209 3.41 -23.55 -21.31
N GLU A 210 3.88 -24.25 -22.34
CA GLU A 210 4.12 -23.66 -23.65
C GLU A 210 2.82 -23.19 -24.33
N PHE A 211 1.67 -23.83 -24.07
CA PHE A 211 0.37 -23.33 -24.53
C PHE A 211 -0.05 -22.01 -23.88
N GLY A 212 0.42 -21.71 -22.67
CA GLY A 212 0.28 -20.37 -22.11
C GLY A 212 0.90 -19.32 -23.03
N HIS A 213 2.06 -19.60 -23.61
CA HIS A 213 2.68 -18.71 -24.61
C HIS A 213 1.83 -18.56 -25.87
N LEU A 214 1.23 -19.65 -26.36
CA LEU A 214 0.31 -19.60 -27.51
C LEU A 214 -0.91 -18.71 -27.24
N PHE A 215 -1.35 -18.59 -25.97
CA PHE A 215 -2.46 -17.73 -25.56
C PHE A 215 -2.05 -16.32 -25.14
N GLY A 216 -0.77 -15.96 -25.27
CA GLY A 216 -0.26 -14.66 -24.86
C GLY A 216 -0.16 -14.56 -23.34
N VAL A 217 0.49 -15.55 -22.71
CA VAL A 217 0.89 -15.56 -21.31
C VAL A 217 2.42 -15.65 -21.20
N SER A 218 3.01 -14.88 -20.27
CA SER A 218 4.45 -14.71 -20.04
C SER A 218 4.90 -15.56 -18.87
N HIS A 219 6.22 -15.68 -18.72
CA HIS A 219 6.77 -16.28 -17.52
C HIS A 219 6.42 -15.48 -16.27
N THR A 220 6.08 -16.20 -15.22
CA THR A 220 5.94 -15.67 -13.86
C THR A 220 7.21 -15.94 -13.04
N SER A 221 7.51 -15.07 -12.08
CA SER A 221 8.64 -15.31 -11.15
C SER A 221 8.27 -16.19 -9.95
N MET A 222 7.01 -16.66 -9.91
CA MET A 222 6.42 -17.36 -8.76
C MET A 222 6.86 -18.84 -8.65
N VAL A 223 7.79 -19.10 -7.72
CA VAL A 223 8.14 -20.45 -7.25
C VAL A 223 7.93 -20.56 -5.75
N PHE A 224 7.14 -21.54 -5.33
CA PHE A 224 6.77 -21.67 -3.93
C PHE A 224 7.78 -22.53 -3.14
N SER A 225 8.06 -22.13 -1.90
CA SER A 225 8.97 -22.87 -1.02
C SER A 225 8.39 -24.26 -0.71
N GLY A 226 8.90 -25.32 -1.34
CA GLY A 226 8.42 -26.70 -1.12
C GLY A 226 8.02 -27.55 -2.33
N ASN A 227 8.27 -27.08 -3.58
CA ASN A 227 8.21 -27.83 -4.87
C ASN A 227 6.96 -27.66 -5.77
N SER A 228 6.16 -26.61 -5.62
CA SER A 228 5.16 -26.26 -6.63
C SER A 228 5.53 -24.90 -7.22
N PRO A 229 5.96 -24.80 -8.47
CA PRO A 229 5.97 -23.53 -9.18
C PRO A 229 4.66 -23.34 -9.93
N ALA A 230 4.32 -22.08 -10.22
CA ALA A 230 3.28 -21.76 -11.18
C ALA A 230 3.59 -22.38 -12.54
N THR A 231 2.56 -22.68 -13.32
CA THR A 231 2.67 -23.35 -14.60
C THR A 231 3.56 -22.56 -15.53
N MET A 232 3.45 -21.23 -15.53
CA MET A 232 4.26 -20.35 -16.37
C MET A 232 5.67 -20.04 -15.80
N TYR A 233 6.12 -20.72 -14.75
CA TYR A 233 7.52 -20.62 -14.33
C TYR A 233 8.46 -21.25 -15.38
N PRO A 234 9.58 -20.60 -15.80
CA PRO A 234 10.41 -20.99 -16.96
C PRO A 234 11.22 -22.29 -16.81
N ALA A 235 10.89 -23.15 -15.84
CA ALA A 235 11.58 -24.42 -15.65
C ALA A 235 10.66 -25.49 -15.07
N VAL A 236 10.96 -26.74 -15.44
CA VAL A 236 10.34 -27.93 -14.86
C VAL A 236 11.38 -29.00 -14.55
N SER A 237 11.23 -29.69 -13.43
CA SER A 237 12.16 -30.75 -13.03
C SER A 237 11.84 -32.09 -13.68
N SER A 238 12.82 -32.71 -14.35
CA SER A 238 12.71 -34.10 -14.82
C SER A 238 12.90 -35.15 -13.71
N THR A 239 13.30 -34.73 -12.50
CA THR A 239 13.62 -35.63 -11.38
C THR A 239 12.61 -35.56 -10.24
N SER A 240 11.71 -34.58 -10.25
CA SER A 240 10.61 -34.43 -9.31
C SER A 240 9.27 -34.75 -9.99
N VAL A 241 8.71 -35.91 -9.64
CA VAL A 241 7.36 -36.32 -10.07
C VAL A 241 6.30 -35.34 -9.56
N THR A 242 6.46 -34.82 -8.34
CA THR A 242 5.55 -33.83 -7.76
C THR A 242 5.52 -32.56 -8.60
N TRP A 243 6.69 -32.02 -8.95
CA TRP A 243 6.78 -30.81 -9.78
C TRP A 243 6.12 -31.03 -11.14
N GLN A 244 6.46 -32.11 -11.85
CA GLN A 244 5.81 -32.43 -13.14
C GLN A 244 4.29 -32.59 -13.04
N ASN A 245 3.77 -33.11 -11.92
CA ASN A 245 2.32 -33.19 -11.74
C ASN A 245 1.68 -31.83 -11.50
N ASN A 246 2.35 -30.92 -10.79
CA ASN A 246 1.80 -29.60 -10.46
C ASN A 246 1.58 -28.76 -11.71
N VAL A 247 2.57 -28.70 -12.61
CA VAL A 247 2.49 -27.91 -13.85
C VAL A 247 1.60 -28.53 -14.95
N ARG A 248 0.78 -29.55 -14.62
CA ARG A 248 -0.29 -30.08 -15.50
C ARG A 248 -1.62 -29.34 -15.34
N SER A 249 -1.69 -28.42 -14.37
CA SER A 249 -2.85 -27.62 -13.98
C SER A 249 -2.39 -26.21 -13.67
N LEU A 250 -3.26 -25.23 -13.89
CA LEU A 250 -2.94 -23.82 -13.71
C LEU A 250 -2.98 -23.40 -12.24
N GLU A 251 -2.14 -22.44 -11.88
CA GLU A 251 -2.20 -21.71 -10.63
C GLU A 251 -2.99 -20.41 -10.82
N ALA A 252 -3.43 -19.80 -9.71
CA ALA A 252 -4.30 -18.61 -9.74
C ALA A 252 -3.71 -17.43 -10.55
N ASP A 253 -2.39 -17.26 -10.52
CA ASP A 253 -1.67 -16.27 -11.33
C ASP A 253 -1.79 -16.55 -12.84
N ASP A 254 -1.69 -17.82 -13.24
CA ASP A 254 -1.82 -18.26 -14.64
C ASP A 254 -3.27 -18.08 -15.15
N GLU A 255 -4.26 -18.42 -14.31
CA GLU A 255 -5.69 -18.22 -14.61
C GLU A 255 -6.02 -16.73 -14.76
N MET A 256 -5.51 -15.89 -13.85
CA MET A 256 -5.65 -14.44 -13.91
C MET A 256 -5.01 -13.87 -15.19
N ALA A 257 -3.81 -14.33 -15.55
CA ALA A 257 -3.14 -13.89 -16.77
C ALA A 257 -3.89 -14.31 -18.04
N ALA A 258 -4.42 -15.53 -18.08
CA ALA A 258 -5.28 -16.00 -19.18
C ALA A 258 -6.51 -15.12 -19.36
N ALA A 259 -7.20 -14.81 -18.26
CA ALA A 259 -8.40 -13.98 -18.26
C ALA A 259 -8.09 -12.51 -18.55
N ARG A 260 -6.92 -11.99 -18.15
CA ARG A 260 -6.46 -10.65 -18.55
C ARG A 260 -6.29 -10.57 -20.07
N SER A 261 -5.62 -11.54 -20.68
CA SER A 261 -5.37 -11.56 -22.13
C SER A 261 -6.65 -11.82 -22.94
N ASN A 262 -7.56 -12.66 -22.41
CA ASN A 262 -8.80 -13.07 -23.06
C ASN A 262 -10.01 -12.96 -22.12
N PRO A 263 -10.48 -11.74 -21.79
CA PRO A 263 -11.45 -11.52 -20.71
C PRO A 263 -12.85 -12.03 -21.05
N GLY A 264 -13.37 -12.90 -20.18
CA GLY A 264 -14.68 -13.53 -20.28
C GLY A 264 -15.74 -12.93 -19.35
N MET A 265 -16.83 -13.69 -19.15
CA MET A 265 -17.86 -13.32 -18.19
C MET A 265 -17.33 -13.50 -16.76
N GLY A 266 -17.57 -12.53 -15.88
CA GLY A 266 -17.08 -12.58 -14.49
C GLY A 266 -15.76 -11.83 -14.23
N PHE A 267 -14.93 -11.61 -15.26
CA PHE A 267 -13.62 -10.95 -15.13
C PHE A 267 -13.71 -9.42 -15.06
N TYR A 268 -13.36 -8.81 -13.93
CA TYR A 268 -13.40 -7.36 -13.75
C TYR A 268 -11.99 -6.73 -13.94
N PRO A 269 -11.85 -5.54 -14.58
CA PRO A 269 -12.92 -4.66 -15.09
C PRO A 269 -13.25 -4.84 -16.58
N THR A 270 -12.51 -5.66 -17.33
CA THR A 270 -12.55 -5.67 -18.81
C THR A 270 -13.47 -6.73 -19.43
N GLY A 271 -13.97 -7.69 -18.65
CA GLY A 271 -14.84 -8.77 -19.11
C GLY A 271 -16.31 -8.36 -19.28
N THR A 272 -17.22 -9.31 -19.07
CA THR A 272 -18.67 -9.04 -19.09
C THR A 272 -19.35 -9.41 -17.77
N ALA A 273 -20.28 -8.57 -17.32
CA ALA A 273 -21.07 -8.80 -16.12
C ALA A 273 -22.04 -10.00 -16.27
N PRO A 274 -22.48 -10.66 -15.18
CA PRO A 274 -22.23 -10.35 -13.77
C PRO A 274 -20.79 -10.66 -13.34
N TRP A 275 -20.18 -9.74 -12.59
CA TRP A 275 -18.81 -9.88 -12.09
C TRP A 275 -18.73 -10.97 -11.01
N THR A 276 -17.66 -11.74 -11.02
CA THR A 276 -17.27 -12.70 -9.97
C THR A 276 -16.01 -12.25 -9.23
N THR A 277 -15.25 -11.33 -9.83
CA THR A 277 -13.96 -10.82 -9.37
C THR A 277 -13.97 -9.30 -9.21
N GLY A 278 -12.94 -8.73 -8.58
CA GLY A 278 -12.66 -7.29 -8.44
C GLY A 278 -11.23 -6.96 -8.92
N SER A 279 -10.71 -5.78 -8.58
CA SER A 279 -9.32 -5.41 -8.86
C SER A 279 -8.64 -4.66 -7.71
N ILE A 280 -7.31 -4.68 -7.68
CA ILE A 280 -6.47 -3.86 -6.80
C ILE A 280 -5.62 -2.96 -7.69
N SER A 281 -5.51 -1.68 -7.38
CA SER A 281 -4.64 -0.75 -8.11
C SER A 281 -3.82 0.15 -7.21
N GLY A 282 -2.66 0.56 -7.71
CA GLY A 282 -1.78 1.48 -7.02
C GLY A 282 -0.63 1.96 -7.88
N ARG A 283 0.32 2.67 -7.27
CA ARG A 283 1.54 3.12 -7.94
C ARG A 283 2.77 2.97 -7.06
N VAL A 284 3.92 2.77 -7.69
CA VAL A 284 5.23 2.73 -7.04
C VAL A 284 6.08 3.87 -7.56
N ARG A 285 6.66 4.63 -6.63
CA ARG A 285 7.63 5.69 -6.94
C ARG A 285 9.01 5.36 -6.37
N GLN A 286 10.02 5.99 -6.92
CA GLN A 286 11.34 6.07 -6.30
C GLN A 286 11.36 7.20 -5.26
N ILE A 287 12.32 7.19 -4.34
CA ILE A 287 12.50 8.25 -3.33
C ILE A 287 12.56 9.66 -3.93
N ASN A 288 13.02 9.78 -5.18
CA ASN A 288 13.10 11.04 -5.93
C ASN A 288 11.79 11.49 -6.58
N GLY A 289 10.67 10.83 -6.25
CA GLY A 289 9.33 11.09 -6.79
C GLY A 289 9.10 10.61 -8.23
N THR A 290 10.12 10.10 -8.92
CA THR A 290 9.95 9.53 -10.27
C THR A 290 9.27 8.18 -10.22
N ALA A 291 8.61 7.79 -11.32
CA ALA A 291 8.00 6.48 -11.44
C ALA A 291 9.03 5.35 -11.25
N ALA A 292 8.74 4.41 -10.36
CA ALA A 292 9.50 3.18 -10.27
C ALA A 292 8.89 2.19 -11.27
N GLN A 293 9.51 2.05 -12.44
CA GLN A 293 9.03 1.21 -13.54
C GLN A 293 9.57 -0.21 -13.40
N GLY A 294 8.79 -1.21 -13.82
CA GLY A 294 9.21 -2.62 -13.77
C GLY A 294 9.45 -3.16 -12.37
N VAL A 295 8.98 -2.46 -11.33
CA VAL A 295 8.92 -2.98 -9.96
C VAL A 295 7.89 -4.09 -9.89
N ARG A 296 8.30 -5.21 -9.30
CA ARG A 296 7.45 -6.35 -9.02
C ARG A 296 6.58 -6.10 -7.80
N VAL A 297 5.30 -6.42 -7.94
CA VAL A 297 4.29 -6.35 -6.89
C VAL A 297 3.66 -7.73 -6.73
N TRP A 298 3.58 -8.21 -5.50
CA TRP A 298 2.95 -9.49 -5.16
C TRP A 298 1.74 -9.28 -4.25
N ALA A 299 0.70 -10.06 -4.50
CA ALA A 299 -0.46 -10.15 -3.62
C ALA A 299 -0.50 -11.52 -2.93
N TYR A 300 -0.67 -11.51 -1.62
CA TYR A 300 -0.78 -12.69 -0.77
C TYR A 300 -2.20 -12.80 -0.23
N ASN A 301 -2.80 -13.98 -0.30
CA ASN A 301 -4.10 -14.20 0.32
C ASN A 301 -3.93 -14.26 1.84
N THR A 302 -4.66 -13.44 2.59
CA THR A 302 -4.59 -13.42 4.07
C THR A 302 -4.88 -14.78 4.72
N ALA A 303 -5.60 -15.67 4.03
CA ALA A 303 -5.88 -17.03 4.50
C ALA A 303 -4.70 -18.01 4.33
N ASP A 304 -3.76 -17.74 3.41
CA ASP A 304 -2.57 -18.56 3.16
C ASP A 304 -1.40 -17.69 2.66
N LEU A 305 -0.43 -17.47 3.56
CA LEU A 305 0.74 -16.62 3.33
C LEU A 305 1.99 -17.42 2.97
N SER A 306 1.85 -18.73 2.76
CA SER A 306 2.99 -19.58 2.40
C SER A 306 3.58 -19.22 1.03
N ALA A 307 2.82 -18.52 0.19
CA ALA A 307 3.18 -18.08 -1.13
C ALA A 307 2.35 -16.87 -1.58
N PRO A 308 2.90 -16.02 -2.48
CA PRO A 308 2.08 -15.06 -3.20
C PRO A 308 1.11 -15.82 -4.11
N VAL A 309 -0.04 -15.21 -4.40
CA VAL A 309 -1.10 -15.80 -5.24
C VAL A 309 -1.21 -15.09 -6.59
N TYR A 310 -0.83 -13.81 -6.66
CA TYR A 310 -0.83 -13.02 -7.89
C TYR A 310 0.44 -12.17 -8.00
N GLU A 311 0.92 -11.99 -9.23
CA GLU A 311 2.04 -11.13 -9.58
C GLU A 311 1.63 -10.03 -10.58
N ALA A 312 2.14 -8.83 -10.37
CA ALA A 312 2.04 -7.72 -11.32
C ALA A 312 3.37 -6.97 -11.38
N PHE A 313 3.59 -6.27 -12.49
CA PHE A 313 4.70 -5.34 -12.64
C PHE A 313 4.15 -3.94 -12.85
N THR A 314 4.85 -2.97 -12.28
CA THR A 314 4.55 -1.55 -12.54
C THR A 314 4.85 -1.18 -13.98
N ALA A 315 3.91 -0.46 -14.57
CA ALA A 315 3.98 0.07 -15.91
C ALA A 315 5.20 0.96 -16.11
N THR A 316 5.63 1.03 -17.34
CA THR A 316 6.79 1.74 -17.82
C THR A 316 6.37 2.93 -18.67
N GLN A 317 7.34 3.72 -19.11
CA GLN A 317 7.10 4.83 -20.04
C GLN A 317 6.76 4.37 -21.46
N PHE A 318 6.87 3.07 -21.73
CA PHE A 318 6.63 2.49 -23.04
C PHE A 318 5.32 1.73 -23.10
N ASP A 319 4.57 1.60 -22.01
CA ASP A 319 3.26 0.95 -22.04
C ASP A 319 2.28 1.68 -22.97
N ALA A 320 1.68 0.95 -23.91
CA ALA A 320 0.74 1.52 -24.88
C ALA A 320 -0.69 1.63 -24.35
N GLU A 321 -0.99 1.10 -23.15
CA GLU A 321 -2.33 1.14 -22.58
C GLU A 321 -2.71 2.58 -22.21
N ALA A 322 -3.77 3.09 -22.85
CA ALA A 322 -4.22 4.45 -22.64
C ALA A 322 -4.77 4.63 -21.23
N GLY A 323 -4.18 5.58 -20.48
CA GLY A 323 -4.62 5.89 -19.12
C GLY A 323 -3.79 5.24 -18.02
N VAL A 324 -2.81 4.39 -18.37
CA VAL A 324 -1.83 3.84 -17.44
C VAL A 324 -0.57 4.69 -17.49
N SER A 325 -0.17 5.23 -16.35
CA SER A 325 1.06 6.03 -16.21
C SER A 325 2.22 5.14 -15.74
N SER A 326 3.45 5.54 -16.07
CA SER A 326 4.64 4.86 -15.56
C SER A 326 4.62 4.78 -14.02
N GLY A 327 4.95 3.62 -13.48
CA GLY A 327 4.94 3.32 -12.05
C GLY A 327 3.60 2.81 -11.53
N GLU A 328 2.52 2.86 -12.30
CA GLU A 328 1.22 2.31 -11.90
C GLU A 328 1.17 0.78 -12.08
N TYR A 329 0.39 0.09 -11.26
CA TYR A 329 0.12 -1.35 -11.41
C TYR A 329 -1.34 -1.65 -11.09
N GLU A 330 -1.86 -2.74 -11.66
CA GLU A 330 -3.21 -3.22 -11.39
C GLU A 330 -3.24 -4.75 -11.39
N PHE A 331 -3.79 -5.34 -10.33
CA PHE A 331 -4.23 -6.74 -10.31
C PHE A 331 -5.70 -6.79 -10.76
N ARG A 332 -5.96 -7.30 -11.97
CA ARG A 332 -7.31 -7.45 -12.54
C ARG A 332 -7.82 -8.87 -12.29
N GLY A 333 -9.13 -9.03 -12.07
CA GLY A 333 -9.73 -10.35 -11.90
C GLY A 333 -9.42 -11.03 -10.56
N VAL A 334 -9.13 -10.26 -9.52
CA VAL A 334 -8.84 -10.81 -8.19
C VAL A 334 -10.16 -11.25 -7.52
N PRO A 335 -10.28 -12.49 -7.02
CA PRO A 335 -11.45 -12.92 -6.25
C PRO A 335 -11.72 -12.03 -5.04
N ALA A 336 -12.98 -11.92 -4.63
CA ALA A 336 -13.31 -11.18 -3.42
C ALA A 336 -12.67 -11.82 -2.18
N GLY A 337 -12.05 -11.00 -1.33
CA GLY A 337 -11.26 -11.45 -0.20
C GLY A 337 -10.30 -10.38 0.32
N SER A 338 -9.50 -10.72 1.32
CA SER A 338 -8.53 -9.80 1.92
C SER A 338 -7.11 -10.25 1.55
N TYR A 339 -6.27 -9.30 1.15
CA TYR A 339 -4.93 -9.55 0.62
C TYR A 339 -3.87 -8.67 1.30
N TYR A 340 -2.62 -9.14 1.36
CA TYR A 340 -1.47 -8.26 1.57
C TYR A 340 -0.77 -8.01 0.25
N VAL A 341 -0.47 -6.75 -0.05
CA VAL A 341 0.20 -6.33 -1.27
C VAL A 341 1.60 -5.87 -0.92
N CYS A 342 2.62 -6.35 -1.62
CA CYS A 342 4.01 -6.06 -1.31
C CYS A 342 4.84 -5.79 -2.57
N ILE A 343 5.72 -4.79 -2.50
CA ILE A 343 6.79 -4.58 -3.48
C ILE A 343 8.01 -5.41 -3.09
N VAL A 344 8.59 -6.12 -4.05
CA VAL A 344 9.73 -7.01 -3.80
C VAL A 344 10.87 -6.70 -4.78
N PRO A 345 12.10 -6.45 -4.30
CA PRO A 345 13.25 -6.22 -5.17
C PRO A 345 13.53 -7.46 -6.02
N TRP A 346 13.90 -7.25 -7.27
CA TRP A 346 14.10 -8.34 -8.24
C TRP A 346 14.99 -9.48 -7.72
N GLY A 347 16.10 -9.15 -7.07
CA GLY A 347 17.07 -10.14 -6.57
C GLY A 347 16.60 -10.99 -5.37
N VAL A 348 15.45 -10.67 -4.77
CA VAL A 348 14.89 -11.40 -3.63
C VAL A 348 13.91 -12.46 -4.14
N ASN A 349 14.09 -13.71 -3.69
CA ASN A 349 13.21 -14.86 -3.98
C ASN A 349 12.93 -15.19 -5.45
N VAL A 350 13.68 -14.62 -6.40
CA VAL A 350 13.68 -15.13 -7.77
C VAL A 350 14.69 -16.26 -7.85
N PRO A 351 14.27 -17.52 -8.01
CA PRO A 351 15.22 -18.59 -8.18
C PRO A 351 15.98 -18.37 -9.48
N ASN A 352 17.29 -18.50 -9.42
CA ASN A 352 18.18 -18.22 -10.54
C ASN A 352 18.03 -16.79 -11.09
N ALA A 353 17.97 -15.76 -10.22
CA ALA A 353 17.94 -14.35 -10.62
C ALA A 353 19.02 -13.96 -11.66
N ASP A 354 20.17 -14.65 -11.67
CA ASP A 354 21.24 -14.49 -12.67
C ASP A 354 20.80 -14.82 -14.11
N LEU A 355 19.69 -15.54 -14.30
CA LEU A 355 19.14 -15.90 -15.61
C LEU A 355 18.51 -14.71 -16.34
N ASP A 356 18.31 -13.58 -15.67
CA ASP A 356 17.93 -12.31 -16.29
C ASP A 356 19.05 -11.78 -17.22
N ASN A 357 20.33 -12.06 -16.90
CA ASN A 357 21.45 -11.81 -17.85
C ASN A 357 21.38 -12.67 -19.11
N THR A 358 20.50 -13.69 -19.12
CA THR A 358 20.18 -14.52 -20.30
C THR A 358 18.76 -14.28 -20.81
N GLY A 359 18.09 -13.24 -20.31
CA GLY A 359 16.77 -12.78 -20.72
C GLY A 359 15.58 -13.45 -20.04
N ARG A 360 15.72 -14.55 -19.26
CA ARG A 360 14.66 -15.56 -19.06
C ARG A 360 13.32 -15.14 -18.43
N TYR A 361 13.32 -14.09 -17.62
CA TYR A 361 12.09 -13.56 -17.02
C TYR A 361 11.57 -12.30 -17.72
N ASN A 362 12.30 -11.82 -18.74
CA ASN A 362 11.90 -10.75 -19.63
C ASN A 362 11.34 -9.51 -18.91
N LEU A 363 12.14 -8.89 -18.04
CA LEU A 363 12.03 -7.45 -17.87
C LEU A 363 12.29 -6.87 -19.26
N SER A 364 11.26 -6.32 -19.94
CA SER A 364 11.34 -5.94 -21.35
C SER A 364 12.67 -5.21 -21.67
N THR A 365 13.19 -5.33 -22.88
CA THR A 365 14.40 -4.61 -23.32
C THR A 365 14.34 -3.08 -23.09
N LEU A 366 13.14 -2.54 -22.84
CA LEU A 366 12.85 -1.16 -22.50
C LEU A 366 12.60 -0.91 -20.99
N ASN A 367 12.37 -1.95 -20.19
CA ASN A 367 12.12 -1.87 -18.74
C ASN A 367 13.37 -1.60 -17.91
N GLY A 368 14.57 -1.75 -18.50
CA GLY A 368 15.82 -1.66 -17.76
C GLY A 368 15.94 -2.73 -16.67
N SER A 369 17.15 -2.95 -16.16
CA SER A 369 17.35 -3.79 -14.98
C SER A 369 16.57 -3.16 -13.83
N GLY A 370 15.42 -3.76 -13.51
CA GLY A 370 14.43 -3.26 -12.57
C GLY A 370 15.06 -2.84 -11.25
N ASN A 371 14.49 -1.81 -10.62
CA ASN A 371 14.99 -1.23 -9.37
C ASN A 371 15.40 -2.32 -8.36
N THR A 372 16.68 -2.65 -8.26
CA THR A 372 17.19 -3.69 -7.34
C THR A 372 17.68 -3.11 -6.02
N GLY A 373 17.54 -1.79 -5.82
CA GLY A 373 18.16 -1.02 -4.74
C GLY A 373 17.23 -0.64 -3.59
N PHE A 374 16.04 -1.24 -3.50
CA PHE A 374 15.06 -0.95 -2.45
C PHE A 374 14.86 -2.15 -1.52
N ALA A 375 14.27 -1.93 -0.35
CA ALA A 375 13.91 -2.99 0.58
C ALA A 375 12.50 -3.52 0.26
N THR A 376 12.28 -4.81 0.49
CA THR A 376 10.92 -5.36 0.41
C THR A 376 10.01 -4.63 1.38
N GLU A 377 8.82 -4.27 0.93
CA GLU A 377 7.86 -3.48 1.68
C GLU A 377 6.46 -3.95 1.32
N CYS A 378 5.59 -4.04 2.32
CA CYS A 378 4.18 -4.37 2.16
C CYS A 378 3.35 -3.12 2.47
N TYR A 379 2.14 -3.04 1.92
CA TYR A 379 1.36 -1.81 1.95
C TYR A 379 1.12 -1.31 3.38
N ASP A 380 1.46 -0.04 3.62
CA ASP A 380 1.34 0.67 4.91
C ASP A 380 2.22 0.08 6.04
N ASP A 381 3.35 -0.57 5.69
CA ASP A 381 4.35 -1.13 6.62
C ASP A 381 5.74 -0.46 6.48
N ALA A 382 6.58 -0.57 7.52
CA ALA A 382 7.99 -0.21 7.47
C ALA A 382 8.81 -1.25 6.68
N PRO A 383 9.81 -0.86 5.87
CA PRO A 383 10.52 -1.79 4.99
C PRO A 383 11.23 -2.93 5.72
N ALA A 384 10.99 -4.19 5.32
CA ALA A 384 11.53 -5.42 5.93
C ALA A 384 13.01 -5.72 5.57
N GLY A 385 13.73 -4.78 4.95
CA GLY A 385 15.09 -4.99 4.45
C GLY A 385 15.14 -5.74 3.11
N MET A 386 16.33 -6.20 2.67
CA MET A 386 16.51 -6.90 1.38
C MET A 386 16.29 -8.43 1.52
N ALA A 387 15.10 -8.84 1.94
CA ALA A 387 14.70 -10.25 2.10
C ALA A 387 13.26 -10.48 1.63
N SER A 388 12.80 -11.73 1.58
CA SER A 388 11.40 -12.09 1.32
C SER A 388 10.41 -11.21 2.09
N PRO A 389 9.19 -10.98 1.58
CA PRO A 389 8.11 -10.51 2.44
C PRO A 389 8.02 -11.42 3.66
N ASP A 390 8.19 -10.83 4.84
CA ASP A 390 8.24 -11.55 6.10
C ASP A 390 6.87 -11.47 6.79
N PHE A 391 6.03 -12.48 6.54
CA PHE A 391 4.73 -12.60 7.19
C PHE A 391 4.81 -13.18 8.60
N SER A 392 6.01 -13.43 9.14
CA SER A 392 6.13 -13.54 10.58
C SER A 392 5.70 -12.25 11.26
N GLU A 393 5.65 -11.13 10.51
CA GLU A 393 5.11 -9.84 10.91
C GLU A 393 3.86 -9.32 10.18
N ILE A 394 2.96 -10.25 9.80
CA ILE A 394 1.66 -10.06 9.10
C ILE A 394 0.83 -8.85 9.55
N ASP A 395 0.99 -8.48 10.80
CA ASP A 395 0.16 -7.57 11.51
C ASP A 395 0.57 -6.10 11.43
N ARG A 396 1.78 -5.81 10.94
CA ARG A 396 2.12 -4.46 10.46
C ARG A 396 1.53 -4.17 9.09
N LEU A 397 1.06 -5.21 8.41
CA LEU A 397 0.56 -5.10 7.06
C LEU A 397 -0.89 -4.67 7.09
N ARG A 398 -1.22 -3.67 6.27
CA ARG A 398 -2.61 -3.30 6.05
C ARG A 398 -3.25 -4.25 5.06
N GLU A 399 -4.36 -4.84 5.47
CA GLU A 399 -5.18 -5.66 4.58
C GLU A 399 -5.81 -4.80 3.48
N VAL A 400 -5.74 -5.31 2.26
CA VAL A 400 -6.39 -4.78 1.09
C VAL A 400 -7.59 -5.67 0.80
N ASP A 401 -8.77 -5.15 1.12
CA ASP A 401 -10.03 -5.83 0.83
C ASP A 401 -10.39 -5.67 -0.64
N VAL A 402 -10.79 -6.76 -1.30
CA VAL A 402 -11.29 -6.80 -2.67
C VAL A 402 -12.76 -7.18 -2.65
N ALA A 403 -13.59 -6.34 -3.27
CA ALA A 403 -15.00 -6.61 -3.49
C ALA A 403 -15.28 -6.92 -4.96
N THR A 404 -16.27 -7.77 -5.22
CA THR A 404 -16.68 -8.14 -6.57
C THR A 404 -17.20 -6.92 -7.33
N GLY A 405 -16.68 -6.68 -8.54
CA GLY A 405 -17.09 -5.59 -9.41
C GLY A 405 -16.58 -4.21 -8.99
N GLU A 406 -15.63 -4.15 -8.07
CA GLU A 406 -15.02 -2.91 -7.58
C GLU A 406 -13.50 -2.96 -7.71
N THR A 407 -12.89 -1.77 -7.84
CA THR A 407 -11.44 -1.60 -7.76
C THR A 407 -11.09 -1.03 -6.41
N THR A 408 -10.20 -1.67 -5.66
CA THR A 408 -9.61 -1.12 -4.44
C THR A 408 -8.40 -0.27 -4.82
N PRO A 409 -8.49 1.07 -4.75
CA PRO A 409 -7.45 1.96 -5.25
C PRO A 409 -6.45 2.37 -4.16
N ASN A 410 -5.44 3.14 -4.57
CA ASN A 410 -4.49 3.84 -3.68
C ASN A 410 -3.62 2.91 -2.82
N ILE A 411 -3.31 1.72 -3.34
CA ILE A 411 -2.32 0.82 -2.74
C ILE A 411 -0.93 1.24 -3.20
N ASN A 412 -0.48 2.40 -2.72
CA ASN A 412 0.70 3.08 -3.21
C ASN A 412 1.94 2.74 -2.38
N PHE A 413 3.10 2.76 -3.03
CA PHE A 413 4.40 2.53 -2.40
C PHE A 413 5.41 3.59 -2.84
N VAL A 414 6.41 3.79 -2.00
CA VAL A 414 7.62 4.47 -2.43
C VAL A 414 8.85 3.78 -1.87
N THR A 415 9.81 3.53 -2.74
CA THR A 415 10.93 2.69 -2.40
C THR A 415 11.89 3.37 -1.40
N GLY A 416 11.98 2.87 -0.16
CA GLY A 416 13.08 3.16 0.78
C GLY A 416 12.85 4.22 1.87
N ALA A 417 11.63 4.39 2.37
CA ALA A 417 11.29 5.45 3.33
C ALA A 417 11.78 5.21 4.79
N GLN A 418 12.42 6.23 5.38
CA GLN A 418 12.51 6.50 6.85
C GLN A 418 12.23 7.98 7.20
N ASN A 419 11.99 8.85 6.21
CA ASN A 419 11.79 10.28 6.42
C ASN A 419 10.37 10.70 6.04
N THR A 420 9.87 11.73 6.72
CA THR A 420 8.49 12.24 6.56
C THR A 420 8.56 13.74 6.30
N ASP A 421 7.76 14.20 5.34
CA ASP A 421 7.49 15.62 5.13
C ASP A 421 6.22 16.00 5.88
N VAL A 422 6.34 16.96 6.78
CA VAL A 422 5.21 17.42 7.60
C VAL A 422 4.94 18.89 7.36
N VAL A 423 3.68 19.27 7.17
CA VAL A 423 3.27 20.68 7.19
C VAL A 423 2.24 20.94 8.29
N LEU A 424 2.56 21.88 9.17
CA LEU A 424 1.64 22.41 10.17
C LEU A 424 0.84 23.57 9.56
N VAL A 425 -0.47 23.37 9.41
CA VAL A 425 -1.42 24.37 8.88
C VAL A 425 -2.25 24.93 10.04
N MET A 426 -1.95 26.16 10.43
CA MET A 426 -2.39 26.72 11.72
C MET A 426 -3.32 27.92 11.54
N ASP A 427 -4.53 27.80 12.08
CA ASP A 427 -5.50 28.89 12.14
C ASP A 427 -5.02 30.00 13.08
N ARG A 428 -5.09 31.25 12.61
CA ARG A 428 -4.81 32.46 13.38
C ARG A 428 -5.94 33.49 13.26
N SER A 429 -7.16 33.04 13.01
CA SER A 429 -8.37 33.86 12.97
C SER A 429 -8.60 34.60 14.30
N GLY A 430 -9.48 35.62 14.28
CA GLY A 430 -9.72 36.46 15.45
C GLY A 430 -10.22 35.69 16.68
N SER A 431 -10.93 34.58 16.50
CA SER A 431 -11.42 33.70 17.58
C SER A 431 -10.29 33.05 18.37
N MET A 432 -9.10 32.88 17.77
CA MET A 432 -7.93 32.37 18.47
C MET A 432 -7.40 33.29 19.58
N ASN A 433 -7.84 34.56 19.62
CA ASN A 433 -7.50 35.47 20.73
C ASN A 433 -8.38 35.26 21.97
N LEU A 434 -9.42 34.43 21.86
CA LEU A 434 -10.28 34.09 22.99
C LEU A 434 -9.54 33.14 23.94
N SER A 435 -9.98 33.11 25.19
CA SER A 435 -9.45 32.16 26.17
C SER A 435 -9.69 30.72 25.73
N SER A 436 -8.72 29.84 25.96
CA SER A 436 -8.95 28.40 25.91
C SER A 436 -9.86 28.00 27.07
N ALA A 437 -10.95 27.29 26.81
CA ALA A 437 -11.66 26.62 27.90
C ALA A 437 -10.94 25.28 28.17
N PRO A 438 -10.84 24.81 29.42
CA PRO A 438 -11.33 25.40 30.66
C PRO A 438 -10.39 26.41 31.35
N ASP A 439 -9.16 26.62 30.88
CA ASP A 439 -8.20 27.56 31.48
C ASP A 439 -8.31 28.99 30.91
N PRO A 440 -9.03 29.92 31.59
CA PRO A 440 -9.27 31.24 31.06
C PRO A 440 -8.01 32.12 30.96
N SER A 441 -6.89 31.69 31.58
CA SER A 441 -5.65 32.45 31.66
C SER A 441 -4.77 32.34 30.42
N VAL A 442 -5.01 31.32 29.58
CA VAL A 442 -4.29 31.06 28.32
C VAL A 442 -5.21 31.38 27.15
N SER A 443 -4.69 32.06 26.12
CA SER A 443 -5.43 32.25 24.87
C SER A 443 -5.34 30.99 24.01
N LYS A 444 -6.33 30.73 23.14
CA LYS A 444 -6.25 29.61 22.20
C LYS A 444 -5.01 29.69 21.30
N MET A 445 -4.61 30.90 20.93
CA MET A 445 -3.37 31.17 20.19
C MET A 445 -2.12 30.77 20.96
N ASP A 446 -2.06 31.03 22.27
CA ASP A 446 -0.92 30.61 23.10
C ASP A 446 -0.88 29.08 23.25
N ALA A 447 -2.04 28.44 23.45
CA ALA A 447 -2.15 26.98 23.49
C ALA A 447 -1.65 26.32 22.19
N LEU A 448 -2.04 26.86 21.03
CA LEU A 448 -1.53 26.44 19.72
C LEU A 448 0.00 26.57 19.63
N LYS A 449 0.55 27.71 20.04
CA LYS A 449 2.01 27.92 20.01
C LYS A 449 2.74 26.90 20.87
N TYR A 450 2.24 26.60 22.07
CA TYR A 450 2.82 25.58 22.93
C TYR A 450 2.78 24.20 22.29
N ALA A 451 1.63 23.80 21.71
CA ALA A 451 1.49 22.52 21.02
C ALA A 451 2.40 22.39 19.78
N ALA A 452 2.48 23.43 18.96
CA ALA A 452 3.34 23.46 17.79
C ALA A 452 4.84 23.42 18.15
N ASN A 453 5.25 24.08 19.24
CA ASN A 453 6.64 24.00 19.73
C ASN A 453 6.99 22.59 20.24
N VAL A 454 6.08 21.93 20.97
CA VAL A 454 6.25 20.52 21.40
C VAL A 454 6.41 19.60 20.18
N PHE A 455 5.58 19.80 19.15
CA PHE A 455 5.64 19.05 17.90
C PHE A 455 7.00 19.18 17.21
N MET A 456 7.49 20.40 17.04
CA MET A 456 8.78 20.67 16.40
C MET A 456 9.95 20.09 17.21
N ASP A 457 9.90 20.17 18.53
CA ASP A 457 10.91 19.57 19.40
C ASP A 457 10.92 18.04 19.31
N PHE A 458 9.76 17.42 19.11
CA PHE A 458 9.67 15.97 18.94
C PHE A 458 10.28 15.53 17.60
N LEU A 459 9.92 16.19 16.49
CA LEU A 459 10.49 15.88 15.19
C LEU A 459 12.01 16.09 15.14
N ASP A 460 12.59 17.04 15.88
CA ASP A 460 14.04 17.23 15.91
C ASP A 460 14.78 16.15 16.71
N LEU A 461 14.08 15.40 17.57
CA LEU A 461 14.66 14.25 18.28
C LEU A 461 14.79 13.02 17.37
N ASP A 462 13.98 12.95 16.32
CA ASP A 462 14.04 11.89 15.31
C ASP A 462 14.58 12.47 13.99
N ALA A 463 15.89 12.32 13.78
CA ALA A 463 16.58 13.03 12.71
C ALA A 463 16.16 12.50 11.32
N GLY A 464 15.88 13.40 10.37
CA GLY A 464 15.61 13.04 8.98
C GLY A 464 14.34 13.66 8.40
N HIS A 465 13.40 14.07 9.25
CA HIS A 465 12.15 14.69 8.81
C HIS A 465 12.33 16.13 8.28
N ARG A 466 11.40 16.55 7.44
CA ARG A 466 11.25 17.95 7.04
C ARG A 466 9.94 18.51 7.59
N ALA A 467 9.97 19.78 7.97
CA ALA A 467 8.79 20.49 8.44
C ALA A 467 8.58 21.78 7.66
N GLY A 468 7.33 22.10 7.35
CA GLY A 468 6.87 23.38 6.81
C GLY A 468 5.80 23.98 7.71
N LEU A 469 5.72 25.32 7.75
CA LEU A 469 4.73 26.03 8.54
C LEU A 469 3.85 26.88 7.62
N VAL A 470 2.53 26.77 7.83
CA VAL A 470 1.51 27.60 7.20
C VAL A 470 0.65 28.21 8.30
N GLN A 471 0.37 29.51 8.18
CA GLN A 471 -0.61 30.20 9.03
C GLN A 471 -1.65 30.88 8.16
N PHE A 472 -2.91 30.86 8.58
CA PHE A 472 -4.01 31.42 7.80
C PHE A 472 -5.04 32.12 8.68
N HIS A 473 -5.64 33.18 8.13
CA HIS A 473 -6.91 33.73 8.62
C HIS A 473 -7.86 33.84 7.42
N GLU A 474 -8.21 35.04 6.96
CA GLU A 474 -8.98 35.25 5.72
C GLU A 474 -8.14 34.98 4.45
N VAL A 475 -6.82 34.97 4.61
CA VAL A 475 -5.79 34.63 3.61
C VAL A 475 -4.64 33.87 4.28
N VAL A 476 -3.80 33.24 3.48
CA VAL A 476 -2.50 32.71 3.93
C VAL A 476 -1.53 33.87 4.19
N VAL A 477 -0.86 33.83 5.34
CA VAL A 477 0.11 34.87 5.74
C VAL A 477 1.51 34.25 5.84
N PRO A 478 2.50 34.73 5.08
CA PRO A 478 3.88 34.24 5.22
C PRO A 478 4.42 34.47 6.63
N PHE A 479 5.16 33.50 7.17
CA PHE A 479 5.90 33.69 8.42
C PHE A 479 7.05 34.70 8.25
N SER A 480 7.44 35.33 9.35
CA SER A 480 8.63 36.18 9.43
C SER A 480 9.44 35.79 10.67
N PRO A 481 10.51 34.99 10.53
CA PRO A 481 11.13 34.53 9.27
C PRO A 481 10.26 33.51 8.52
N ALA A 482 10.35 33.49 7.18
CA ALA A 482 9.66 32.47 6.39
C ALA A 482 10.16 31.08 6.74
N PHE A 483 9.24 30.11 6.82
CA PHE A 483 9.55 28.73 7.17
C PHE A 483 8.79 27.78 6.25
N ASN A 484 9.26 27.67 5.02
CA ASN A 484 8.77 26.68 4.08
C ASN A 484 9.38 25.30 4.42
N LEU A 485 8.79 24.24 3.86
CA LEU A 485 9.25 22.86 4.04
C LEU A 485 10.78 22.72 3.90
N GLN A 486 11.43 22.31 4.99
CA GLN A 486 12.88 22.15 5.07
C GLN A 486 13.28 21.14 6.16
N PRO A 487 14.49 20.57 6.11
CA PRO A 487 14.97 19.64 7.15
C PRO A 487 14.89 20.23 8.56
N VAL A 488 14.39 19.44 9.50
CA VAL A 488 14.40 19.78 10.93
C VAL A 488 15.78 19.46 11.50
N ASN A 489 16.44 20.48 12.02
CA ASN A 489 17.73 20.40 12.70
C ASN A 489 17.82 21.55 13.71
N ALA A 490 18.88 21.59 14.53
CA ALA A 490 19.03 22.61 15.57
C ALA A 490 18.86 24.07 15.09
N ALA A 491 19.30 24.40 13.87
CA ALA A 491 19.18 25.76 13.32
C ALA A 491 17.76 26.04 12.80
N SER A 492 17.18 25.14 12.02
CA SER A 492 15.82 25.30 11.50
C SER A 492 14.78 25.19 12.63
N LEU A 493 14.98 24.35 13.63
CA LEU A 493 14.13 24.26 14.83
C LEU A 493 14.01 25.63 15.52
N SER A 494 15.14 26.31 15.76
CA SER A 494 15.14 27.65 16.38
C SER A 494 14.39 28.68 15.52
N ALA A 495 14.50 28.58 14.19
CA ALA A 495 13.78 29.45 13.26
C ALA A 495 12.27 29.16 13.24
N ALA A 496 11.87 27.88 13.27
CA ALA A 496 10.48 27.45 13.35
C ALA A 496 9.81 27.97 14.64
N GLN A 497 10.46 27.78 15.79
CA GLN A 497 9.96 28.25 17.08
C GLN A 497 9.81 29.79 17.11
N THR A 498 10.77 30.51 16.52
CA THR A 498 10.66 31.97 16.37
C THR A 498 9.45 32.36 15.50
N ALA A 499 9.24 31.65 14.39
CA ALA A 499 8.11 31.86 13.50
C ALA A 499 6.77 31.58 14.20
N ILE A 500 6.62 30.42 14.84
CA ILE A 500 5.43 30.01 15.62
C ILE A 500 5.11 31.05 16.69
N ASN A 501 6.10 31.46 17.50
CA ASN A 501 5.89 32.38 18.60
C ASN A 501 5.48 33.80 18.14
N SER A 502 5.78 34.16 16.89
CA SER A 502 5.40 35.44 16.28
C SER A 502 3.94 35.55 15.84
N MET A 503 3.18 34.44 15.82
CA MET A 503 1.78 34.44 15.36
C MET A 503 0.90 35.35 16.21
N THR A 504 -0.03 36.03 15.57
CA THR A 504 -1.02 36.91 16.23
C THR A 504 -2.41 36.66 15.67
N ALA A 505 -3.41 36.58 16.54
CA ALA A 505 -4.77 36.31 16.10
C ALA A 505 -5.40 37.53 15.39
N GLY A 506 -6.17 37.30 14.33
CA GLY A 506 -6.91 38.35 13.63
C GLY A 506 -7.59 37.85 12.34
N GLY A 507 -8.61 38.56 11.88
CA GLY A 507 -9.30 38.25 10.63
C GLY A 507 -10.33 37.11 10.73
N MET A 508 -10.77 36.64 9.56
CA MET A 508 -11.75 35.56 9.37
C MET A 508 -11.05 34.19 9.22
N THR A 509 -11.74 33.14 8.78
CA THR A 509 -11.21 31.76 8.73
C THR A 509 -11.35 31.14 7.33
N ASN A 510 -10.22 30.93 6.65
CA ASN A 510 -10.10 30.37 5.31
C ASN A 510 -9.24 29.10 5.31
N ILE A 511 -9.85 28.00 5.73
CA ILE A 511 -9.23 26.66 5.78
C ILE A 511 -8.76 26.21 4.39
N ILE A 512 -9.52 26.53 3.33
CA ILE A 512 -9.22 26.08 1.96
C ILE A 512 -7.85 26.59 1.51
N ASP A 513 -7.58 27.90 1.63
CA ASP A 513 -6.30 28.46 1.23
C ASP A 513 -5.15 27.97 2.11
N GLY A 514 -5.39 27.79 3.42
CA GLY A 514 -4.40 27.22 4.34
C GLY A 514 -3.97 25.80 3.93
N VAL A 515 -4.95 24.93 3.64
CA VAL A 515 -4.68 23.55 3.20
C VAL A 515 -4.03 23.53 1.82
N ASN A 516 -4.49 24.35 0.87
CA ASN A 516 -3.89 24.43 -0.46
C ASN A 516 -2.44 24.92 -0.43
N GLU A 517 -2.10 25.87 0.46
CA GLU A 517 -0.70 26.26 0.68
C GLU A 517 0.12 25.11 1.27
N GLY A 518 -0.46 24.35 2.20
CA GLY A 518 0.21 23.17 2.76
C GLY A 518 0.47 22.11 1.69
N ILE A 519 -0.51 21.82 0.84
CA ILE A 519 -0.36 20.95 -0.34
C ILE A 519 0.73 21.51 -1.25
N ALA A 520 0.73 22.83 -1.51
CA ALA A 520 1.74 23.44 -2.36
C ALA A 520 3.16 23.24 -1.78
N GLN A 521 3.37 23.41 -0.48
CA GLN A 521 4.68 23.16 0.12
C GLN A 521 5.12 21.68 0.02
N LEU A 522 4.21 20.74 0.25
CA LEU A 522 4.49 19.30 0.17
C LEU A 522 4.76 18.85 -1.27
N THR A 523 3.98 19.34 -2.23
CA THR A 523 4.04 18.90 -3.64
C THR A 523 5.10 19.64 -4.47
N THR A 524 5.55 20.83 -4.03
CA THR A 524 6.61 21.59 -4.71
C THR A 524 8.00 21.38 -4.12
N ALA A 525 8.10 20.53 -3.09
CA ALA A 525 9.37 20.13 -2.51
C ALA A 525 10.29 19.52 -3.58
N VAL A 526 11.57 19.90 -3.56
CA VAL A 526 12.57 19.16 -4.33
C VAL A 526 12.84 17.87 -3.58
N ASP A 527 12.61 16.73 -4.23
CA ASP A 527 12.78 15.39 -3.63
C ASP A 527 11.84 15.22 -2.42
N PRO A 528 10.49 15.23 -2.61
CA PRO A 528 9.51 15.06 -1.53
C PRO A 528 9.76 13.74 -0.79
N SER A 529 9.59 13.72 0.54
CA SER A 529 9.58 12.48 1.29
C SER A 529 8.27 11.75 1.02
N ASP A 530 8.34 10.43 1.03
CA ASP A 530 7.27 9.53 0.61
C ASP A 530 6.05 9.59 1.52
N ARG A 531 6.30 9.73 2.83
CA ARG A 531 5.25 10.01 3.80
C ARG A 531 5.04 11.51 3.87
N GLN A 532 3.88 11.97 3.41
CA GLN A 532 3.47 13.37 3.44
C GLN A 532 2.31 13.56 4.42
N ILE A 533 2.57 14.28 5.50
CA ILE A 533 1.59 14.52 6.56
C ILE A 533 1.25 16.01 6.61
N MET A 534 -0.05 16.28 6.70
CA MET A 534 -0.55 17.60 7.04
C MET A 534 -1.26 17.56 8.39
N LEU A 535 -0.91 18.48 9.28
CA LEU A 535 -1.65 18.73 10.51
C LEU A 535 -2.37 20.07 10.39
N LEU A 536 -3.70 20.02 10.24
CA LEU A 536 -4.57 21.18 10.26
C LEU A 536 -5.08 21.44 11.69
N LEU A 537 -4.92 22.66 12.20
CA LEU A 537 -5.63 23.11 13.40
C LEU A 537 -6.54 24.28 13.06
N THR A 538 -7.78 24.24 13.54
CA THR A 538 -8.74 25.35 13.45
C THR A 538 -9.65 25.41 14.68
N ASP A 539 -10.06 26.62 15.06
CA ASP A 539 -10.96 26.86 16.21
C ASP A 539 -12.37 27.31 15.80
N GLY A 540 -12.63 27.33 14.50
CA GLY A 540 -13.81 27.97 13.92
C GLY A 540 -14.23 27.39 12.57
N LEU A 541 -15.46 27.69 12.18
CA LEU A 541 -16.01 27.33 10.87
C LEU A 541 -15.26 28.06 9.75
N HIS A 542 -15.02 27.34 8.65
CA HIS A 542 -14.68 27.97 7.38
C HIS A 542 -15.76 29.00 7.00
N ASN A 543 -15.33 30.23 6.78
CA ASN A 543 -16.25 31.34 6.52
C ASN A 543 -15.72 32.32 5.46
N ARG A 544 -14.57 32.01 4.86
CA ARG A 544 -13.97 32.71 3.72
C ARG A 544 -13.28 31.72 2.78
N PRO A 545 -13.50 31.81 1.45
CA PRO A 545 -14.47 32.67 0.76
C PRO A 545 -15.92 32.41 1.21
N VAL A 546 -16.82 33.37 0.99
CA VAL A 546 -18.23 33.17 1.36
C VAL A 546 -18.87 32.24 0.33
N GLY A 547 -19.54 31.18 0.79
CA GLY A 547 -20.26 30.24 -0.06
C GLY A 547 -19.44 29.03 -0.52
N THR A 548 -18.22 28.84 -0.01
CA THR A 548 -17.39 27.64 -0.20
C THR A 548 -17.48 26.71 1.02
N SER A 549 -17.12 25.44 0.83
CA SER A 549 -17.20 24.39 1.83
C SER A 549 -15.82 23.79 2.09
N VAL A 550 -15.52 23.30 3.31
CA VAL A 550 -14.22 22.64 3.53
C VAL A 550 -14.11 21.34 2.74
N THR A 551 -15.24 20.73 2.35
CA THR A 551 -15.26 19.57 1.45
C THR A 551 -14.64 19.84 0.08
N ASP A 552 -14.47 21.11 -0.32
CA ASP A 552 -13.86 21.48 -1.59
C ASP A 552 -12.37 21.07 -1.66
N ILE A 553 -11.72 20.77 -0.52
CA ILE A 553 -10.32 20.32 -0.47
C ILE A 553 -10.14 18.80 -0.51
N THR A 554 -11.21 18.00 -0.54
CA THR A 554 -11.11 16.53 -0.60
C THR A 554 -10.36 16.07 -1.85
N ALA A 555 -10.80 16.52 -3.03
CA ALA A 555 -10.16 16.11 -4.29
C ALA A 555 -8.68 16.57 -4.40
N PRO A 556 -8.33 17.82 -4.05
CA PRO A 556 -6.92 18.22 -3.96
C PRO A 556 -6.07 17.37 -2.99
N LEU A 557 -6.58 17.04 -1.81
CA LEU A 557 -5.85 16.22 -0.83
C LEU A 557 -5.59 14.81 -1.34
N LEU A 558 -6.63 14.15 -1.87
CA LEU A 558 -6.51 12.80 -2.44
C LEU A 558 -5.58 12.78 -3.65
N ALA A 559 -5.69 13.77 -4.55
CA ALA A 559 -4.81 13.91 -5.71
C ALA A 559 -3.33 14.15 -5.33
N SER A 560 -3.09 14.74 -4.15
CA SER A 560 -1.75 15.02 -3.64
C SER A 560 -1.20 13.91 -2.75
N GLU A 561 -1.99 12.88 -2.42
CA GLU A 561 -1.61 11.76 -1.52
C GLU A 561 -1.10 12.21 -0.15
N VAL A 562 -1.67 13.30 0.37
CA VAL A 562 -1.31 13.82 1.70
C VAL A 562 -2.23 13.22 2.76
N THR A 563 -1.66 12.60 3.80
CA THR A 563 -2.40 12.17 4.99
C THR A 563 -2.73 13.39 5.85
N LEU A 564 -4.02 13.71 6.00
CA LEU A 564 -4.51 14.83 6.80
C LEU A 564 -4.88 14.37 8.22
N TYR A 565 -4.14 14.87 9.21
CA TYR A 565 -4.60 14.97 10.58
C TYR A 565 -5.23 16.33 10.80
N SER A 566 -6.37 16.38 11.49
CA SER A 566 -7.00 17.66 11.84
C SER A 566 -7.40 17.73 13.30
N VAL A 567 -7.29 18.92 13.89
CA VAL A 567 -7.65 19.19 15.27
C VAL A 567 -8.63 20.35 15.30
N GLY A 568 -9.85 20.07 15.77
CA GLY A 568 -10.84 21.09 16.07
C GLY A 568 -10.63 21.63 17.48
N PHE A 569 -10.52 22.96 17.67
CA PHE A 569 -10.23 23.54 18.97
C PHE A 569 -11.35 24.46 19.51
N GLY A 570 -12.04 24.01 20.54
CA GLY A 570 -13.22 24.66 21.09
C GLY A 570 -14.48 24.37 20.28
N THR A 571 -15.59 25.01 20.64
CA THR A 571 -16.94 24.53 20.28
C THR A 571 -17.45 24.95 18.90
N SER A 572 -16.69 25.76 18.14
CA SER A 572 -17.16 26.40 16.89
C SER A 572 -16.62 25.75 15.62
N THR A 573 -16.26 24.47 15.66
CA THR A 573 -15.68 23.69 14.55
C THR A 573 -16.72 22.87 13.79
N ASN A 574 -16.44 22.50 12.54
CA ASN A 574 -17.30 21.65 11.72
C ASN A 574 -16.80 20.20 11.75
N GLU A 575 -17.07 19.50 12.85
CA GLU A 575 -16.60 18.13 13.06
C GLU A 575 -17.21 17.13 12.05
N ALA A 576 -18.42 17.42 11.56
CA ALA A 576 -19.15 16.61 10.58
C ALA A 576 -18.49 16.61 9.19
N GLU A 577 -17.78 17.68 8.83
CA GLU A 577 -17.03 17.76 7.59
C GLU A 577 -15.55 17.39 7.78
N LEU A 578 -14.92 17.80 8.89
CA LEU A 578 -13.49 17.55 9.13
C LEU A 578 -13.19 16.08 9.42
N THR A 579 -14.08 15.36 10.11
CA THR A 579 -13.85 13.95 10.44
C THR A 579 -13.82 13.05 9.21
N PRO A 580 -14.85 13.04 8.34
CA PRO A 580 -14.81 12.23 7.12
C PRO A 580 -13.69 12.65 6.17
N LEU A 581 -13.38 13.96 6.12
CA LEU A 581 -12.27 14.47 5.32
C LEU A 581 -10.92 13.88 5.76
N ALA A 582 -10.58 13.95 7.05
CA ALA A 582 -9.35 13.37 7.57
C ALA A 582 -9.27 11.86 7.33
N LEU A 583 -10.36 11.13 7.63
CA LEU A 583 -10.45 9.69 7.42
C LEU A 583 -10.27 9.28 5.96
N SER A 584 -10.76 10.09 5.00
CA SER A 584 -10.60 9.81 3.56
C SER A 584 -9.14 9.80 3.09
N THR A 585 -8.25 10.45 3.83
CA THR A 585 -6.81 10.52 3.55
C THR A 585 -5.99 9.51 4.36
N GLY A 586 -6.63 8.65 5.15
CA GLY A 586 -5.97 7.75 6.11
C GLY A 586 -5.54 8.41 7.42
N GLY A 587 -5.86 9.69 7.63
CA GLY A 587 -5.58 10.42 8.86
C GLY A 587 -6.75 10.42 9.85
N VAL A 588 -6.63 11.22 10.92
CA VAL A 588 -7.60 11.26 12.03
C VAL A 588 -8.01 12.69 12.36
N HIS A 589 -9.26 12.88 12.75
CA HIS A 589 -9.76 14.15 13.28
C HIS A 589 -9.95 14.09 14.81
N LEU A 590 -9.39 15.05 15.53
CA LEU A 590 -9.43 15.10 17.00
C LEU A 590 -10.15 16.37 17.46
N GLU A 591 -11.33 16.21 18.05
CA GLU A 591 -12.10 17.32 18.62
C GLU A 591 -11.67 17.68 20.05
N ASN A 592 -11.27 18.93 20.27
CA ASN A 592 -10.82 19.46 21.55
C ASN A 592 -11.76 20.59 22.04
N LYS A 593 -13.02 20.24 22.33
CA LYS A 593 -14.11 21.20 22.65
C LYS A 593 -14.13 21.70 24.09
N ASP A 594 -13.82 20.82 25.05
CA ASP A 594 -13.98 21.06 26.50
C ASP A 594 -12.75 20.66 27.32
N VAL A 595 -11.58 20.61 26.69
CA VAL A 595 -10.40 20.00 27.29
C VAL A 595 -9.23 20.98 27.36
N SER A 596 -8.34 20.72 28.32
CA SER A 596 -7.19 21.57 28.63
C SER A 596 -6.28 21.80 27.44
N ASP A 597 -5.57 22.92 27.48
CA ASP A 597 -4.45 23.23 26.59
C ASP A 597 -3.39 22.11 26.57
N LEU A 598 -3.28 21.37 27.66
CA LEU A 598 -2.47 20.17 27.81
C LEU A 598 -2.89 19.02 26.88
N GLN A 599 -4.20 18.74 26.73
CA GLN A 599 -4.65 17.71 25.80
C GLN A 599 -4.40 18.10 24.33
N LEU A 600 -4.48 19.41 24.01
CA LEU A 600 -4.11 19.88 22.67
C LEU A 600 -2.67 19.47 22.32
N ARG A 601 -1.75 19.58 23.28
CA ARG A 601 -0.36 19.18 23.11
C ARG A 601 -0.21 17.67 22.97
N LYS A 602 -1.01 16.87 23.70
CA LYS A 602 -1.05 15.41 23.49
C LYS A 602 -1.45 15.05 22.07
N HIS A 603 -2.48 15.70 21.52
CA HIS A 603 -2.90 15.47 20.14
C HIS A 603 -1.77 15.77 19.15
N PHE A 604 -1.13 16.93 19.27
CA PHE A 604 0.03 17.29 18.43
C PHE A 604 1.15 16.27 18.58
N LEU A 605 1.48 15.88 19.79
CA LEU A 605 2.57 14.96 20.08
C LEU A 605 2.29 13.53 19.59
N SER A 606 1.04 13.07 19.69
CA SER A 606 0.60 11.78 19.14
C SER A 606 0.72 11.77 17.61
N ILE A 607 0.38 12.88 16.95
CA ILE A 607 0.54 13.04 15.50
C ILE A 607 2.02 13.13 15.11
N ALA A 608 2.84 13.82 15.89
CA ALA A 608 4.29 13.87 15.70
C ALA A 608 4.92 12.48 15.85
N ALA A 609 4.47 11.71 16.85
CA ALA A 609 4.88 10.33 17.05
C ALA A 609 4.49 9.46 15.86
N SER A 610 3.26 9.55 15.36
CA SER A 610 2.85 8.87 14.13
C SER A 610 3.72 9.26 12.94
N ALA A 611 4.02 10.56 12.78
CA ALA A 611 4.89 11.06 11.70
C ALA A 611 6.34 10.54 11.76
N ALA A 612 6.81 10.23 12.97
CA ALA A 612 8.13 9.64 13.27
C ALA A 612 8.06 8.12 13.50
N ASP A 613 6.98 7.48 13.05
CA ASP A 613 6.74 6.03 13.18
C ASP A 613 6.91 5.47 14.61
N SER A 614 6.66 6.31 15.61
CA SER A 614 6.76 6.00 17.02
C SER A 614 5.38 5.67 17.61
N THR A 615 5.33 4.65 18.47
CA THR A 615 4.09 4.20 19.12
C THR A 615 3.98 4.74 20.54
N THR A 616 2.76 5.03 21.00
CA THR A 616 2.52 5.42 22.39
C THR A 616 2.55 4.19 23.29
N LEU A 617 3.38 4.20 24.32
CA LEU A 617 3.46 3.16 25.34
C LEU A 617 2.48 3.43 26.48
N ILE A 618 2.50 4.67 26.98
CA ILE A 618 1.72 5.09 28.14
C ILE A 618 1.57 6.61 28.17
N ASP A 619 0.36 7.10 28.44
CA ASP A 619 0.05 8.54 28.48
C ASP A 619 -0.94 8.95 29.61
N PRO A 620 -0.51 8.92 30.89
CA PRO A 620 -1.33 9.38 32.03
C PRO A 620 -1.32 10.90 32.24
N HIS A 621 -2.29 11.34 33.04
CA HIS A 621 -2.41 12.69 33.58
C HIS A 621 -2.23 12.68 35.11
N TYR A 622 -1.61 13.73 35.67
CA TYR A 622 -1.41 13.93 37.11
C TYR A 622 -1.68 15.38 37.51
N ASP A 623 -2.31 15.58 38.66
CA ASP A 623 -2.36 16.87 39.35
C ASP A 623 -1.37 16.87 40.52
N LEU A 624 -0.41 17.78 40.52
CA LEU A 624 0.65 17.84 41.54
C LEU A 624 0.56 19.09 42.40
N ALA A 625 0.41 18.91 43.71
CA ALA A 625 0.52 20.00 44.67
C ALA A 625 2.00 20.38 44.94
N PRO A 626 2.28 21.60 45.46
CA PRO A 626 3.65 21.99 45.80
C PRO A 626 4.36 21.01 46.74
N GLY A 627 5.54 20.51 46.33
CA GLY A 627 6.31 19.51 47.07
C GLY A 627 5.91 18.04 46.83
N GLU A 628 4.89 17.79 46.01
CA GLU A 628 4.47 16.45 45.61
C GLU A 628 5.29 15.91 44.43
N SER A 629 5.29 14.57 44.27
CA SER A 629 5.96 13.90 43.15
C SER A 629 5.03 12.86 42.52
N ALA A 630 4.94 12.85 41.19
CA ALA A 630 4.42 11.74 40.41
C ALA A 630 5.56 10.77 40.07
N VAL A 631 5.25 9.46 40.11
CA VAL A 631 6.12 8.39 39.62
C VAL A 631 5.32 7.55 38.64
N LEU A 632 5.75 7.53 37.39
CA LEU A 632 5.19 6.69 36.34
C LEU A 632 6.12 5.51 36.08
N ASP A 633 5.60 4.30 36.22
CA ASP A 633 6.28 3.07 35.84
C ASP A 633 6.00 2.77 34.36
N VAL A 634 7.06 2.58 33.59
CA VAL A 634 7.03 2.40 32.14
C VAL A 634 7.56 1.00 31.81
N PRO A 635 6.70 0.06 31.43
CA PRO A 635 7.13 -1.25 30.98
C PRO A 635 7.78 -1.12 29.59
N VAL A 636 9.06 -1.50 29.48
CA VAL A 636 9.85 -1.41 28.24
C VAL A 636 10.28 -2.81 27.83
N LEU A 637 10.00 -3.16 26.58
CA LEU A 637 10.37 -4.45 25.99
C LEU A 637 11.75 -4.40 25.34
N LYS A 638 12.29 -5.56 24.98
CA LYS A 638 13.58 -5.65 24.28
C LYS A 638 13.50 -5.21 22.81
N SER A 639 12.30 -5.19 22.23
CA SER A 639 12.04 -4.71 20.87
C SER A 639 12.20 -3.20 20.71
N GLU A 640 12.12 -2.45 21.82
CA GLU A 640 12.25 -0.99 21.82
C GLU A 640 13.67 -0.57 21.44
N ARG A 641 13.81 0.23 20.40
CA ARG A 641 15.10 0.76 19.93
C ARG A 641 15.41 2.11 20.57
N ASP A 642 14.37 2.92 20.76
CA ASP A 642 14.43 4.25 21.32
C ASP A 642 13.21 4.54 22.18
N LEU A 643 13.39 5.36 23.21
CA LEU A 643 12.30 5.85 24.05
C LEU A 643 12.30 7.36 24.12
N THR A 644 11.17 7.98 23.79
CA THR A 644 10.96 9.41 23.97
C THR A 644 9.98 9.64 25.11
N PHE A 645 10.48 10.16 26.23
CA PHE A 645 9.68 10.59 27.38
C PHE A 645 9.32 12.06 27.23
N ALA A 646 8.04 12.36 27.12
CA ALA A 646 7.50 13.70 27.07
C ALA A 646 6.79 14.03 28.37
N VAL A 647 7.21 15.12 29.02
CA VAL A 647 6.54 15.67 30.21
C VAL A 647 6.06 17.07 29.85
N MET A 648 4.77 17.35 30.02
CA MET A 648 4.11 18.59 29.61
C MET A 648 3.30 19.18 30.77
N TRP A 649 3.20 20.50 30.85
CA TRP A 649 2.45 21.20 31.91
C TRP A 649 1.89 22.55 31.43
N SER A 650 0.72 22.98 31.90
CA SER A 650 0.01 24.15 31.36
C SER A 650 0.81 25.46 31.48
N GLU A 651 1.29 25.80 32.67
CA GLU A 651 1.89 27.10 32.99
C GLU A 651 3.32 27.26 32.43
N PRO A 652 3.62 28.29 31.61
CA PRO A 652 4.95 28.46 31.02
C PRO A 652 6.01 28.82 32.08
N ASP A 653 6.81 27.83 32.43
CA ASP A 653 8.00 27.90 33.28
C ASP A 653 8.88 26.65 33.03
N PRO A 654 10.05 26.78 32.38
CA PRO A 654 10.91 25.63 32.01
C PRO A 654 11.49 24.87 33.21
N ASP A 655 11.50 25.50 34.39
CA ASP A 655 11.99 24.93 35.65
C ASP A 655 10.84 24.57 36.62
N ARG A 656 9.58 24.55 36.13
CA ARG A 656 8.39 24.26 36.93
C ARG A 656 8.48 22.93 37.66
N PHE A 657 9.04 21.91 37.01
CA PHE A 657 9.15 20.57 37.56
C PHE A 657 10.58 20.01 37.49
N ASP A 658 10.95 19.32 38.57
CA ASP A 658 12.15 18.49 38.61
C ASP A 658 11.84 17.12 38.01
N ILE A 659 12.38 16.87 36.82
CA ILE A 659 12.15 15.64 36.05
C ILE A 659 13.40 14.78 36.06
N SER A 660 13.26 13.50 36.40
CA SER A 660 14.34 12.51 36.32
C SER A 660 13.82 11.18 35.83
N LEU A 661 14.65 10.45 35.08
CA LEU A 661 14.36 9.08 34.67
C LEU A 661 15.19 8.12 35.52
N ARG A 662 14.64 6.94 35.79
CA ARG A 662 15.38 5.84 36.42
C ARG A 662 15.30 4.61 35.54
N SER A 663 16.46 4.10 35.16
CA SER A 663 16.55 2.86 34.37
C SER A 663 16.27 1.62 35.24
N PRO A 664 15.96 0.45 34.65
CA PRO A 664 15.67 -0.79 35.39
C PRO A 664 16.79 -1.20 36.36
N ARG A 665 18.06 -0.96 36.02
CA ARG A 665 19.21 -1.23 36.92
C ARG A 665 19.44 -0.16 37.99
N GLY A 666 18.62 0.90 37.99
CA GLY A 666 18.62 1.95 39.00
C GLY A 666 19.52 3.15 38.71
N CYS A 667 20.01 3.32 37.47
CA CYS A 667 20.71 4.55 37.09
C CYS A 667 19.73 5.72 36.99
N THR A 668 20.04 6.85 37.62
CA THR A 668 19.27 8.08 37.48
C THR A 668 19.80 8.92 36.32
N ILE A 669 18.93 9.23 35.37
CA ILE A 669 19.20 10.13 34.26
C ILE A 669 18.59 11.50 34.61
N ALA A 670 19.46 12.44 34.97
CA ALA A 670 19.05 13.83 35.14
C ALA A 670 18.72 14.46 33.78
N THR A 671 17.54 15.05 33.65
CA THR A 671 16.99 15.59 32.39
C THR A 671 17.36 17.06 32.13
N ARG A 672 18.45 17.53 32.76
CA ARG A 672 18.85 18.95 32.67
C ARG A 672 19.87 19.25 31.57
N LEU A 673 20.65 18.27 31.10
CA LEU A 673 21.70 18.48 30.10
C LEU A 673 21.83 17.23 29.22
N ASN A 674 22.07 17.43 27.92
CA ASN A 674 22.35 16.36 26.97
C ASN A 674 23.57 15.55 27.41
N LYS A 675 23.52 14.23 27.18
CA LYS A 675 24.60 13.28 27.51
C LYS A 675 24.69 12.24 26.40
N PRO A 676 25.81 11.50 26.28
CA PRO A 676 25.89 10.41 25.32
C PRO A 676 24.72 9.42 25.48
N GLY A 677 23.99 9.15 24.40
CA GLY A 677 22.82 8.28 24.38
C GLY A 677 21.52 8.89 24.94
N VAL A 678 21.53 10.18 25.33
CA VAL A 678 20.34 10.89 25.82
C VAL A 678 20.27 12.29 25.22
N GLN A 679 19.24 12.52 24.42
CA GLN A 679 18.94 13.82 23.84
C GLN A 679 17.76 14.46 24.58
N ILE A 680 17.84 15.76 24.83
CA ILE A 680 16.80 16.50 25.55
C ILE A 680 16.41 17.71 24.72
N ARG A 681 15.10 17.97 24.64
CA ARG A 681 14.54 19.25 24.23
C ARG A 681 13.76 19.85 25.38
N LYS A 682 13.81 21.17 25.49
CA LYS A 682 13.23 21.93 26.58
C LYS A 682 12.44 23.09 25.98
N GLY A 683 11.17 23.17 26.33
CA GLY A 683 10.37 24.37 26.17
C GLY A 683 9.94 24.93 27.51
N ASP A 684 9.19 26.02 27.47
CA ASP A 684 8.62 26.64 28.66
C ASP A 684 7.53 25.79 29.32
N THR A 685 6.93 24.88 28.55
CA THR A 685 5.77 24.10 28.99
C THR A 685 5.96 22.59 28.86
N HIS A 686 7.17 22.15 28.49
CA HIS A 686 7.46 20.75 28.26
C HIS A 686 8.94 20.40 28.35
N ARG A 687 9.21 19.12 28.53
CA ARG A 687 10.53 18.50 28.44
C ARG A 687 10.42 17.17 27.71
N LEU A 688 11.13 17.06 26.59
CA LEU A 688 11.26 15.81 25.85
C LEU A 688 12.63 15.21 26.12
N VAL A 689 12.68 13.91 26.40
CA VAL A 689 13.90 13.18 26.69
C VAL A 689 13.91 11.92 25.83
N ASN A 690 14.71 11.91 24.76
CA ASN A 690 14.95 10.72 23.96
C ASN A 690 16.15 9.95 24.53
N VAL A 691 15.96 8.66 24.77
CA VAL A 691 16.96 7.74 25.28
C VAL A 691 17.15 6.64 24.25
N LYS A 692 18.38 6.53 23.71
CA LYS A 692 18.70 5.48 22.75
C LYS A 692 19.02 4.17 23.47
N LEU A 693 18.41 3.07 23.04
CA LEU A 693 18.55 1.76 23.68
C LEU A 693 19.54 0.87 22.91
N PRO A 694 20.35 0.04 23.61
CA PRO A 694 20.46 -0.03 25.07
C PRO A 694 21.19 1.19 25.66
N TYR A 695 20.72 1.66 26.81
CA TYR A 695 21.34 2.75 27.56
C TYR A 695 22.50 2.24 28.43
N LYS A 696 23.65 2.93 28.39
CA LYS A 696 24.83 2.54 29.18
C LYS A 696 24.72 2.99 30.65
N CYS A 697 24.21 2.11 31.51
CA CYS A 697 24.20 2.27 32.97
C CYS A 697 25.45 1.64 33.62
N MET A 698 26.38 2.45 34.12
CA MET A 698 27.62 2.00 34.81
C MET A 698 28.39 0.91 34.03
N PHE A 699 28.66 1.16 32.75
CA PHE A 699 29.34 0.27 31.80
C PHE A 699 28.57 -0.99 31.38
N ARG A 700 27.30 -1.12 31.78
CA ARG A 700 26.41 -2.22 31.35
C ARG A 700 25.24 -1.67 30.55
N ASP A 701 24.70 -2.51 29.68
CA ASP A 701 23.51 -2.21 28.91
C ASP A 701 22.26 -2.35 29.80
N ASP A 702 21.42 -1.33 29.73
CA ASP A 702 20.09 -1.29 30.32
C ASP A 702 19.07 -1.06 29.20
N HIS A 703 18.05 -1.91 29.14
CA HIS A 703 17.15 -2.00 27.99
C HIS A 703 15.74 -2.36 28.46
N ALA A 704 15.36 -3.63 28.37
CA ALA A 704 14.06 -4.13 28.82
C ALA A 704 13.92 -4.11 30.35
N GLY A 705 12.71 -3.83 30.83
CA GLY A 705 12.35 -3.78 32.24
C GLY A 705 11.53 -2.54 32.60
N GLU A 706 11.30 -2.34 33.89
CA GLU A 706 10.55 -1.17 34.39
C GLU A 706 11.46 0.07 34.45
N TRP A 707 11.23 1.00 33.54
CA TRP A 707 11.74 2.36 33.63
C TRP A 707 10.81 3.20 34.50
N LYS A 708 11.35 4.24 35.14
CA LYS A 708 10.52 5.17 35.94
C LYS A 708 10.72 6.61 35.48
N VAL A 709 9.63 7.32 35.25
CA VAL A 709 9.63 8.78 35.13
C VAL A 709 9.25 9.35 36.49
N ILE A 710 10.06 10.24 37.03
CA ILE A 710 9.82 10.90 38.31
C ILE A 710 9.72 12.39 38.05
N VAL A 711 8.55 12.97 38.34
CA VAL A 711 8.27 14.40 38.19
C VAL A 711 7.95 14.96 39.56
N SER A 712 8.67 15.99 40.01
CA SER A 712 8.49 16.58 41.34
C SER A 712 8.21 18.07 41.26
N SER A 713 7.18 18.53 41.95
CA SER A 713 6.90 19.95 42.13
C SER A 713 7.82 20.52 43.23
N PRO A 714 8.57 21.62 42.98
CA PRO A 714 9.35 22.28 44.02
C PRO A 714 8.47 22.79 45.18
N LYS A 715 9.05 22.95 46.38
CA LYS A 715 8.35 23.41 47.60
C LYS A 715 7.93 24.90 47.50
N GLU A 716 6.92 25.28 48.29
CA GLU A 716 6.16 26.54 48.33
C GLU A 716 6.88 27.89 48.11
N SER A 717 8.22 28.00 48.17
CA SER A 717 8.89 29.29 47.92
C SER A 717 8.74 29.77 46.47
N ASN A 718 8.44 28.87 45.53
CA ASN A 718 8.38 29.15 44.09
C ASN A 718 7.03 28.85 43.41
N HIS A 719 6.13 28.04 44.00
CA HIS A 719 4.84 27.63 43.41
C HIS A 719 3.74 27.58 44.47
N LYS A 720 2.56 28.14 44.17
CA LYS A 720 1.47 28.36 45.15
C LYS A 720 0.21 27.53 44.90
N GLU A 721 0.09 26.88 43.75
CA GLU A 721 -1.13 26.18 43.31
C GLU A 721 -0.79 24.79 42.75
N THR A 722 -1.79 23.90 42.77
CA THR A 722 -1.71 22.58 42.13
C THR A 722 -1.66 22.76 40.62
N SER A 723 -0.80 22.01 39.94
CA SER A 723 -0.66 22.08 38.48
C SER A 723 -0.80 20.71 37.84
N GLY A 724 -1.51 20.68 36.70
CA GLY A 724 -1.62 19.51 35.84
C GLY A 724 -0.31 19.22 35.11
N VAL A 725 0.03 17.93 35.04
CA VAL A 725 1.19 17.39 34.33
C VAL A 725 0.77 16.17 33.53
N ASP A 726 1.10 16.19 32.25
CA ASP A 726 0.97 15.03 31.38
C ASP A 726 2.31 14.39 31.12
N ILE A 727 2.33 13.07 31.19
CA ILE A 727 3.52 12.28 30.89
C ILE A 727 3.15 11.31 29.79
N ALA A 728 3.72 11.48 28.60
CA ALA A 728 3.57 10.55 27.50
C ALA A 728 4.91 9.89 27.19
N VAL A 729 4.91 8.59 26.95
CA VAL A 729 6.11 7.85 26.56
C VAL A 729 5.88 7.17 25.23
N TYR A 730 6.82 7.38 24.32
CA TYR A 730 6.79 6.82 22.97
C TYR A 730 7.98 5.90 22.76
N GLY A 731 7.77 4.85 21.97
CA GLY A 731 8.77 3.86 21.64
C GLY A 731 8.80 3.59 20.13
N ASP A 732 10.00 3.56 19.58
CA ASP A 732 10.27 2.95 18.26
C ASP A 732 10.52 1.47 18.50
N SER A 733 9.64 0.62 17.96
CA SER A 733 9.75 -0.82 18.07
C SER A 733 9.00 -1.53 16.97
N THR A 734 9.25 -2.83 16.88
CA THR A 734 8.49 -3.80 16.08
C THR A 734 7.07 -4.06 16.57
N THR A 735 6.65 -3.41 17.68
CA THR A 735 5.40 -3.72 18.38
C THR A 735 4.42 -2.57 18.29
N HIS A 736 3.28 -2.81 17.65
CA HIS A 736 2.27 -1.79 17.34
C HIS A 736 0.89 -2.22 17.85
N ILE A 737 0.03 -1.25 18.07
CA ILE A 737 -1.38 -1.47 18.36
C ILE A 737 -2.20 -0.80 17.26
N PHE A 738 -3.17 -1.52 16.75
CA PHE A 738 -4.09 -1.04 15.73
C PHE A 738 -5.47 -0.96 16.35
N ALA A 739 -6.19 0.11 16.04
CA ALA A 739 -7.58 0.27 16.43
C ALA A 739 -8.36 0.99 15.35
N GLN A 740 -9.49 0.44 14.97
CA GLN A 740 -10.38 1.02 13.98
C GLN A 740 -11.83 0.91 14.44
N ALA A 741 -12.60 1.99 14.23
CA ALA A 741 -14.04 1.94 14.36
C ALA A 741 -14.64 1.40 13.05
N ARG A 742 -15.52 0.40 13.17
CA ARG A 742 -16.21 -0.25 12.05
C ARG A 742 -17.71 -0.22 12.28
N MET A 743 -18.46 -0.23 11.18
CA MET A 743 -19.91 -0.49 11.21
C MET A 743 -20.16 -1.98 10.99
N THR A 744 -20.96 -2.59 11.86
CA THR A 744 -21.69 -3.81 11.54
C THR A 744 -23.02 -3.45 10.86
N GLU A 745 -23.79 -4.45 10.43
CA GLU A 745 -25.15 -4.21 9.92
C GLU A 745 -26.05 -3.50 10.94
N ASP A 746 -25.80 -3.67 12.24
CA ASP A 746 -26.73 -3.25 13.30
C ASP A 746 -26.17 -2.15 14.23
N TYR A 747 -24.85 -2.02 14.38
CA TYR A 747 -24.21 -1.10 15.33
C TYR A 747 -22.74 -0.82 15.01
N PRO A 748 -22.19 0.30 15.48
CA PRO A 748 -20.75 0.53 15.44
C PRO A 748 -20.00 -0.26 16.51
N ALA A 749 -18.80 -0.70 16.17
CA ALA A 749 -17.88 -1.38 17.07
C ALA A 749 -16.46 -0.87 16.86
N VAL A 750 -15.62 -0.99 17.87
CA VAL A 750 -14.18 -0.84 17.74
C VAL A 750 -13.57 -2.23 17.66
N GLU A 751 -12.65 -2.39 16.72
CA GLU A 751 -11.78 -3.55 16.59
C GLU A 751 -10.36 -3.10 16.92
N ALA A 752 -9.65 -3.89 17.71
CA ALA A 752 -8.25 -3.62 18.04
C ALA A 752 -7.42 -4.89 18.11
N LYS A 753 -6.14 -4.76 17.78
CA LYS A 753 -5.13 -5.81 17.91
C LYS A 753 -3.80 -5.22 18.36
N ILE A 754 -3.04 -5.94 19.17
CA ILE A 754 -1.61 -5.66 19.40
C ILE A 754 -0.82 -6.70 18.64
N VAL A 755 0.30 -6.23 18.13
CA VAL A 755 1.18 -6.92 17.22
C VAL A 755 2.56 -6.77 17.79
N ALA A 756 3.23 -7.86 18.18
CA ALA A 756 4.57 -7.78 18.75
C ALA A 756 5.52 -8.75 18.03
N ASN A 757 6.61 -8.22 17.47
CA ASN A 757 7.51 -8.98 16.59
C ASN A 757 6.74 -9.74 15.51
N GLY A 758 5.66 -9.10 15.07
CA GLY A 758 4.84 -9.61 14.00
C GLY A 758 3.76 -10.63 14.29
N GLU A 759 3.69 -11.12 15.51
CA GLU A 759 2.62 -12.02 15.93
C GLU A 759 1.51 -11.23 16.64
N ILE A 760 0.24 -11.59 16.35
CA ILE A 760 -0.91 -11.08 17.12
C ILE A 760 -0.71 -11.53 18.56
N VAL A 761 -0.71 -10.57 19.47
CA VAL A 761 -0.64 -10.86 20.89
C VAL A 761 -1.98 -11.35 21.39
N LYS A 762 -2.15 -12.68 21.41
CA LYS A 762 -3.38 -13.36 21.82
C LYS A 762 -3.70 -13.21 23.30
N GLU A 763 -2.70 -12.98 24.14
CA GLU A 763 -2.88 -12.76 25.57
C GLU A 763 -2.67 -11.27 25.91
N ALA A 764 -3.68 -10.46 25.58
CA ALA A 764 -3.73 -9.05 25.89
C ALA A 764 -4.98 -8.72 26.70
N ARG A 765 -4.89 -7.71 27.56
CA ARG A 765 -6.05 -7.05 28.14
C ARG A 765 -6.24 -5.73 27.43
N MET A 766 -7.36 -5.57 26.74
CA MET A 766 -7.67 -4.37 25.98
C MET A 766 -8.84 -3.61 26.59
N THR A 767 -8.66 -2.29 26.72
CA THR A 767 -9.71 -1.37 27.17
C THR A 767 -9.76 -0.19 26.22
N ALA A 768 -10.96 0.23 25.83
CA ALA A 768 -11.16 1.48 25.12
C ALA A 768 -11.71 2.54 26.09
N GLU A 769 -11.01 3.66 26.20
CA GLU A 769 -11.51 4.89 26.78
C GLU A 769 -12.12 5.73 25.67
N ILE A 770 -13.42 5.98 25.76
CA ILE A 770 -14.21 6.66 24.76
C ILE A 770 -14.64 8.00 25.34
N ILE A 771 -14.25 9.08 24.67
CA ILE A 771 -14.78 10.41 24.95
C ILE A 771 -16.03 10.57 24.08
N LEU A 772 -17.20 10.56 24.73
CA LEU A 772 -18.48 10.74 24.06
C LEU A 772 -18.54 12.12 23.39
N ALA A 773 -19.21 12.19 22.25
CA ALA A 773 -19.43 13.43 21.52
C ALA A 773 -19.97 14.55 22.43
N ALA A 774 -19.45 15.76 22.20
CA ALA A 774 -19.95 16.97 22.84
C ALA A 774 -21.28 17.36 22.20
N TRP A 775 -22.10 18.15 22.90
CA TRP A 775 -23.32 18.67 22.30
C TRP A 775 -22.98 19.56 21.09
N PRO A 776 -23.55 19.32 19.90
CA PRO A 776 -23.31 20.18 18.74
C PRO A 776 -23.82 21.60 19.05
N THR A 777 -22.90 22.55 19.15
CA THR A 777 -23.25 23.91 19.58
C THR A 777 -23.71 24.81 18.43
N GLY A 778 -23.49 24.40 17.17
CA GLY A 778 -23.49 25.31 16.02
C GLY A 778 -24.39 25.03 14.81
N ASP A 779 -24.96 23.83 14.63
CA ASP A 779 -25.62 23.49 13.36
C ASP A 779 -27.15 23.64 13.36
N SER A 780 -27.70 23.96 12.19
CA SER A 780 -29.13 23.83 11.89
C SER A 780 -29.64 22.39 12.08
N GLU A 781 -28.77 21.38 12.02
CA GLU A 781 -29.12 19.97 12.28
C GLU A 781 -29.35 19.68 13.77
N ALA A 782 -28.61 20.36 14.67
CA ALA A 782 -28.89 20.32 16.09
C ALA A 782 -30.20 21.05 16.44
N GLU A 783 -30.54 22.10 15.70
CA GLU A 783 -31.86 22.73 15.80
C GLU A 783 -32.97 21.79 15.31
N ASP A 784 -32.79 21.07 14.21
CA ASP A 784 -33.84 20.21 13.66
C ASP A 784 -34.05 18.90 14.47
N TYR A 785 -33.04 18.41 15.19
CA TYR A 785 -33.20 17.29 16.12
C TYR A 785 -34.03 17.66 17.37
N TYR A 786 -33.97 18.92 17.84
CA TYR A 786 -34.63 19.37 19.08
C TYR A 786 -35.79 20.36 18.89
N CYS A 787 -35.98 20.89 17.69
CA CYS A 787 -37.07 21.78 17.32
C CYS A 787 -38.05 21.06 16.39
N SER A 788 -39.28 20.87 16.85
CA SER A 788 -40.37 20.36 15.99
C SER A 788 -41.15 21.53 15.38
N GLU A 789 -41.55 21.40 14.11
CA GLU A 789 -42.50 22.34 13.50
C GLU A 789 -43.88 22.20 14.14
N GLY A 790 -44.37 23.25 14.78
CA GLY A 790 -45.76 23.32 15.21
C GLY A 790 -46.71 23.52 14.02
N LYS A 791 -48.00 23.15 14.19
CA LYS A 791 -49.09 23.25 13.17
C LYS A 791 -49.36 24.65 12.57
N GLN A 792 -48.55 25.66 12.88
CA GLN A 792 -48.65 27.04 12.38
C GLN A 792 -47.28 27.64 11.97
N GLY A 793 -46.22 26.83 11.79
CA GLY A 793 -44.90 27.32 11.39
C GLY A 793 -44.05 27.90 12.52
N ASN A 794 -44.48 27.77 13.79
CA ASN A 794 -43.64 28.12 14.94
C ASN A 794 -42.81 26.89 15.37
N LYS A 795 -41.48 26.98 15.28
CA LYS A 795 -40.53 25.98 15.83
C LYS A 795 -40.66 25.95 17.36
N ARG A 796 -40.97 24.77 17.93
CA ARG A 796 -40.92 24.54 19.39
C ARG A 796 -39.65 23.77 19.72
N CYS A 797 -38.68 24.47 20.30
CA CYS A 797 -37.42 23.89 20.73
C CYS A 797 -37.48 23.48 22.20
N ARG A 798 -36.97 22.29 22.55
CA ARG A 798 -36.71 21.93 23.95
C ARG A 798 -35.55 22.79 24.48
N ASN A 799 -35.53 23.04 25.80
CA ASN A 799 -34.35 23.67 26.42
C ASN A 799 -33.13 22.78 26.14
N LYS A 800 -32.04 23.38 25.61
CA LYS A 800 -30.76 22.67 25.48
C LYS A 800 -30.35 22.16 26.87
N PRO A 801 -30.07 20.85 27.04
CA PRO A 801 -29.55 20.34 28.30
C PRO A 801 -28.21 21.02 28.62
N VAL A 802 -27.85 21.11 29.90
CA VAL A 802 -26.48 21.46 30.28
C VAL A 802 -25.59 20.30 29.88
N GLU A 803 -24.54 20.60 29.12
CA GLU A 803 -23.53 19.62 28.73
C GLU A 803 -22.86 19.03 29.98
N PRO A 804 -22.82 17.70 30.14
CA PRO A 804 -22.14 17.08 31.27
C PRO A 804 -20.63 17.35 31.18
N PRO A 805 -19.94 17.53 32.33
CA PRO A 805 -18.50 17.72 32.36
C PRO A 805 -17.75 16.53 31.73
N LEU A 806 -16.53 16.77 31.22
CA LEU A 806 -15.72 15.75 30.52
C LEU A 806 -15.61 14.43 31.28
N GLU A 807 -15.43 14.48 32.60
CA GLU A 807 -15.34 13.30 33.47
C GLU A 807 -16.57 12.37 33.38
N GLU A 808 -17.76 12.94 33.15
CA GLU A 808 -19.01 12.19 32.98
C GLU A 808 -19.21 11.67 31.54
N ARG A 809 -18.45 12.21 30.59
CA ARG A 809 -18.44 11.85 29.16
C ARG A 809 -17.39 10.81 28.79
N ILE A 810 -16.50 10.43 29.72
CA ILE A 810 -15.54 9.36 29.51
C ILE A 810 -16.22 8.02 29.85
N LYS A 811 -16.25 7.10 28.88
CA LYS A 811 -16.70 5.72 29.06
C LYS A 811 -15.52 4.78 28.86
N THR A 812 -15.31 3.86 29.80
CA THR A 812 -14.33 2.78 29.63
C THR A 812 -15.08 1.48 29.34
N ILE A 813 -14.72 0.81 28.26
CA ILE A 813 -15.22 -0.52 27.90
C ILE A 813 -14.07 -1.50 27.75
N GLU A 814 -14.29 -2.77 28.12
CA GLU A 814 -13.33 -3.84 27.85
C GLU A 814 -13.59 -4.41 26.46
N LEU A 815 -12.54 -4.56 25.65
CA LEU A 815 -12.62 -5.25 24.37
C LEU A 815 -12.35 -6.72 24.60
N ASN A 816 -13.04 -7.58 23.86
CA ASN A 816 -12.97 -9.02 24.04
C ASN A 816 -12.77 -9.75 22.71
N ASP A 817 -12.04 -10.85 22.79
CA ASP A 817 -11.82 -11.81 21.70
C ASP A 817 -12.76 -13.01 21.88
N TYR A 818 -14.00 -12.89 21.38
CA TYR A 818 -15.07 -13.87 21.57
C TYR A 818 -15.68 -14.41 20.28
N GLY A 819 -15.19 -13.97 19.11
CA GLY A 819 -15.72 -14.33 17.79
C GLY A 819 -17.14 -13.78 17.55
N SER A 820 -17.39 -12.56 18.01
CA SER A 820 -18.67 -11.86 17.86
C SER A 820 -18.43 -10.36 17.58
N ASP A 821 -19.48 -9.63 17.21
CA ASP A 821 -19.41 -8.23 16.76
C ASP A 821 -18.63 -8.12 15.43
N VAL A 822 -17.52 -7.38 15.42
CA VAL A 822 -16.60 -7.25 14.27
C VAL A 822 -15.47 -8.27 14.31
N ASP A 823 -15.23 -8.90 15.47
CA ASP A 823 -14.32 -10.04 15.59
C ASP A 823 -14.98 -11.29 14.99
N ARG A 824 -14.36 -11.83 13.95
CA ARG A 824 -14.87 -12.97 13.18
C ARG A 824 -14.52 -14.32 13.80
N LYS A 825 -13.57 -14.40 14.74
CA LYS A 825 -13.03 -15.68 15.24
C LYS A 825 -12.44 -15.57 16.65
N LYS A 826 -13.13 -16.22 17.57
CA LYS A 826 -12.67 -16.40 18.96
C LYS A 826 -11.26 -16.99 19.08
N GLY A 827 -10.43 -16.34 19.89
CA GLY A 827 -9.09 -16.73 20.29
C GLY A 827 -8.01 -16.39 19.26
N ASP A 828 -8.29 -15.53 18.28
CA ASP A 828 -7.32 -15.11 17.27
C ASP A 828 -6.48 -13.89 17.68
N GLY A 829 -6.82 -13.23 18.80
CA GLY A 829 -6.15 -12.06 19.33
C GLY A 829 -6.65 -10.74 18.74
N ILE A 830 -7.77 -10.76 18.01
CA ILE A 830 -8.53 -9.57 17.62
C ILE A 830 -9.58 -9.33 18.70
N TYR A 831 -9.56 -8.14 19.28
CA TYR A 831 -10.45 -7.76 20.36
C TYR A 831 -11.47 -6.76 19.82
N SER A 832 -12.74 -6.95 20.17
CA SER A 832 -13.77 -6.02 19.76
C SER A 832 -14.72 -5.65 20.89
N ALA A 833 -15.39 -4.51 20.72
CA ALA A 833 -16.50 -4.11 21.56
C ALA A 833 -17.44 -3.15 20.82
N ILE A 834 -18.72 -3.23 21.13
CA ILE A 834 -19.75 -2.29 20.67
C ILE A 834 -19.45 -0.89 21.22
N LEU A 835 -19.47 0.11 20.34
CA LEU A 835 -19.26 1.50 20.70
C LEU A 835 -20.58 2.16 21.15
N PRO A 836 -20.54 2.98 22.22
CA PRO A 836 -21.72 3.73 22.66
C PRO A 836 -22.04 4.84 21.64
N THR A 837 -23.25 4.82 21.11
CA THR A 837 -23.77 5.81 20.15
C THR A 837 -24.94 6.59 20.72
N GLU A 838 -24.65 7.33 21.80
CA GLU A 838 -25.68 8.05 22.54
C GLU A 838 -26.15 9.32 21.81
N LEU A 839 -25.23 10.02 21.15
CA LEU A 839 -25.46 11.31 20.49
C LEU A 839 -24.76 11.39 19.13
N PRO A 840 -25.33 12.09 18.13
CA PRO A 840 -24.58 12.45 16.92
C PRO A 840 -23.37 13.32 17.25
N GLY A 841 -22.26 13.13 16.53
CA GLY A 841 -21.03 13.90 16.67
C GLY A 841 -19.76 13.07 16.56
N SER A 842 -18.61 13.71 16.81
CA SER A 842 -17.30 13.05 16.79
C SER A 842 -16.97 12.40 18.13
N TYR A 843 -16.53 11.15 18.06
CA TYR A 843 -16.10 10.35 19.20
C TYR A 843 -14.60 10.10 19.11
N GLN A 844 -13.90 10.28 20.22
CA GLN A 844 -12.50 9.87 20.35
C GLN A 844 -12.43 8.53 21.08
N VAL A 845 -11.62 7.62 20.56
CA VAL A 845 -11.43 6.28 21.13
C VAL A 845 -9.95 6.06 21.35
N ARG A 846 -9.53 6.02 22.62
CA ARG A 846 -8.19 5.64 23.02
C ARG A 846 -8.22 4.17 23.42
N VAL A 847 -7.61 3.31 22.60
CA VAL A 847 -7.46 1.90 22.94
C VAL A 847 -6.14 1.73 23.68
N ILE A 848 -6.22 1.12 24.85
CA ILE A 848 -5.10 0.79 25.73
C ILE A 848 -5.01 -0.71 25.80
N ALA A 849 -3.81 -1.23 25.65
CA ALA A 849 -3.60 -2.66 25.72
C ALA A 849 -2.38 -3.02 26.56
N ASP A 850 -2.62 -3.84 27.58
CA ASP A 850 -1.62 -4.42 28.46
C ASP A 850 -1.37 -5.87 28.03
N TYR A 851 -0.10 -6.24 27.83
CA TYR A 851 0.25 -7.58 27.33
C TYR A 851 1.57 -8.07 27.91
N SER A 852 1.93 -9.31 27.61
CA SER A 852 3.22 -9.90 28.00
C SER A 852 3.83 -10.65 26.82
N ASP A 853 5.15 -10.56 26.70
CA ASP A 853 5.95 -11.32 25.74
C ASP A 853 7.14 -12.02 26.45
N ASP A 854 8.00 -12.70 25.69
CA ASP A 854 9.20 -13.36 26.23
C ASP A 854 10.21 -12.41 26.90
N SER A 855 10.09 -11.11 26.64
CA SER A 855 10.98 -10.07 27.17
C SER A 855 10.41 -9.33 28.39
N GLY A 856 9.10 -9.44 28.66
CA GLY A 856 8.46 -8.91 29.87
C GLY A 856 7.01 -8.50 29.67
N LYS A 857 6.55 -7.54 30.48
CA LYS A 857 5.25 -6.90 30.30
C LYS A 857 5.40 -5.72 29.36
N GLY A 858 4.43 -5.52 28.48
CA GLY A 858 4.37 -4.40 27.56
C GLY A 858 3.05 -3.64 27.69
N LYS A 859 3.06 -2.39 27.24
CA LYS A 859 1.87 -1.55 27.12
C LYS A 859 1.91 -0.77 25.81
N ARG A 860 0.76 -0.67 25.15
CA ARG A 860 0.56 0.11 23.93
C ARG A 860 -0.75 0.86 23.98
N GLU A 861 -0.76 2.05 23.40
CA GLU A 861 -1.93 2.90 23.30
C GLU A 861 -2.03 3.47 21.88
N VAL A 862 -3.25 3.54 21.34
CA VAL A 862 -3.54 4.23 20.07
C VAL A 862 -4.81 5.04 20.21
N LEU A 863 -4.79 6.23 19.59
CA LEU A 863 -5.93 7.12 19.50
C LEU A 863 -6.51 7.04 18.10
N THR A 864 -7.82 6.77 18.02
CA THR A 864 -8.60 6.81 16.79
C THR A 864 -9.88 7.62 17.01
N SER A 865 -10.62 7.91 15.94
CA SER A 865 -11.85 8.68 16.00
C SER A 865 -12.87 8.20 14.98
N TYR A 866 -14.15 8.46 15.23
CA TYR A 866 -15.20 8.29 14.24
C TYR A 866 -16.28 9.36 14.39
N TYR A 867 -17.04 9.61 13.33
CA TYR A 867 -18.20 10.49 13.36
C TYR A 867 -19.50 9.68 13.21
N PHE A 868 -20.45 9.90 14.12
CA PHE A 868 -21.77 9.27 14.10
C PHE A 868 -22.83 10.30 13.75
N ASP A 869 -23.63 10.06 12.70
CA ASP A 869 -24.67 11.01 12.22
C ASP A 869 -26.03 10.85 12.94
N GLY A 870 -26.11 9.98 13.95
CA GLY A 870 -27.36 9.60 14.62
C GLY A 870 -28.01 8.33 14.07
N LYS A 871 -27.50 7.77 12.97
CA LYS A 871 -27.94 6.50 12.38
C LYS A 871 -26.78 5.56 12.08
N GLN A 872 -25.67 6.07 11.55
CA GLN A 872 -24.51 5.29 11.10
C GLN A 872 -23.20 6.06 11.33
N ILE A 873 -22.06 5.35 11.33
CA ILE A 873 -20.76 6.01 11.20
C ILE A 873 -20.63 6.51 9.77
N VAL A 874 -20.22 7.78 9.62
CA VAL A 874 -19.88 8.34 8.31
C VAL A 874 -18.49 7.83 7.94
N VAL A 875 -18.45 6.89 7.00
CA VAL A 875 -17.20 6.36 6.42
C VAL A 875 -16.77 7.24 5.25
N ALA A 876 -15.47 7.31 4.98
CA ALA A 876 -14.96 7.91 3.75
C ALA A 876 -15.68 7.31 2.53
N LYS A 877 -16.16 8.19 1.63
CA LYS A 877 -16.83 7.78 0.38
C LYS A 877 -15.84 7.57 -0.74
#